data_AF-A0AAX2QP34-F1
#
_entry.id   AF-A0AAX2QP34-F1
#
_cell.length_a   1.000
_cell.length_b   1.000
_cell.length_c   1.000
_cell.angle_alpha   90.00
_cell.angle_beta   90.00
_cell.angle_gamma   90.00
#
_symmetry.space_group_name_H-M   'P 1'
#
loop_
_entity.id
_entity.type
_entity.pdbx_description
1 polymer ?
#
loop_
_entity_poly.entity_id
_entity_poly.type
_entity_poly.pdbx_seq_one_letter_code
_entity_poly.pdbx_strand_id
1 'polypeptide(L)'
;MALTARQVYRNFNVDGVSSSGKRKPPKSEIRTLLTGYEQAIGANSSGAGSVAKPTRNLLFSDLDHDADVTAWVYADATTDFNGIYRKIGASGSGSWSKILPLPFPIIPASDVGAGTPNAIQATSDLPVSELALVLLTVAEANTGSPVTVAFNGDAPLTIKTSSGNDVAPGGLLAGMEVIGRASGSTFRLASDQSSTAILAAIEDLYESFAAAYLGAFANDAAANAAAGGAPITGALYYSTTVGLLRVYNGAVWQNQSVSLGNGDVTTEKMADGATTEPKLATNLQPGNWVDLNAALTVTPLTILAMGQSNALGNQAGGLTTPFANVTVWNNQNDIETLANLGTAFIAPVLGAVPFNTAAGPINNMMVHAAKVIAKIAGRPVRLVLVAEGGVSIDKWINAANVKGPLYTRMQAVLAAAGISSPVDVVLWHQGEADNASSGTYQTRWNNLVTALTTDGVINAGTAIAVGETARQYTAINAVLKLIADADARAGIGRLANLNTAGDNIHFLGTSLVRAGTIMARAAGKSISTRYGFFANPIAFLQKKVLLKDDGAGSTTIQKMKPSEIIRSDRRPCFASRKVDDQSFSSATFTKITFGSSHINVGGYYDEANSRWMPPAGVVELTAAMLFSGMTSGQLVNACIFKNGELFLRTRRNCVNSIEAVSVSIMDEASGDDYYEVWAYAVGTPAVTYSIDDTVFYGKSL
;
A
#
# COMPACT_ATOMS: atom_id res chain seq x y z
N MET A 1 10.25 -64.81 -26.45
CA MET A 1 9.84 -63.58 -27.15
C MET A 1 8.41 -63.74 -27.62
N ALA A 2 7.52 -62.79 -27.34
CA ALA A 2 6.13 -62.86 -27.77
C ALA A 2 6.05 -62.89 -29.31
N LEU A 3 5.24 -63.81 -29.86
CA LEU A 3 4.99 -63.85 -31.29
C LEU A 3 4.24 -62.59 -31.70
N THR A 4 4.67 -61.96 -32.79
CA THR A 4 3.99 -60.77 -33.35
C THR A 4 3.10 -61.16 -34.51
N ALA A 5 2.07 -60.36 -34.81
CA ALA A 5 1.24 -60.56 -35.98
C ALA A 5 2.07 -60.62 -37.29
N ARG A 6 3.15 -59.83 -37.37
CA ARG A 6 4.09 -59.83 -38.51
C ARG A 6 4.77 -61.19 -38.70
N GLN A 7 5.12 -61.89 -37.62
CA GLN A 7 5.76 -63.21 -37.68
C GLN A 7 4.76 -64.32 -38.00
N VAL A 8 3.58 -64.27 -37.38
CA VAL A 8 2.55 -65.32 -37.54
C VAL A 8 1.89 -65.22 -38.92
N TYR A 9 1.53 -64.02 -39.37
CA TYR A 9 0.80 -63.77 -40.63
C TYR A 9 1.65 -63.21 -41.77
N ARG A 10 2.96 -63.47 -41.76
CA ARG A 10 3.84 -63.15 -42.90
C ARG A 10 3.32 -63.76 -44.21
N ASN A 11 3.63 -63.15 -45.35
CA ASN A 11 3.14 -63.59 -46.65
C ASN A 11 3.71 -64.96 -47.09
N PHE A 12 4.96 -65.27 -46.72
CA PHE A 12 5.70 -66.46 -47.17
C PHE A 12 6.38 -67.22 -46.03
N ASN A 13 6.76 -68.49 -46.24
CA ASN A 13 7.40 -69.33 -45.22
C ASN A 13 8.76 -68.79 -44.74
N VAL A 14 9.43 -67.98 -45.54
CA VAL A 14 10.56 -67.14 -45.17
C VAL A 14 10.18 -65.70 -45.47
N ASP A 15 10.40 -64.79 -44.51
CA ASP A 15 9.93 -63.40 -44.65
C ASP A 15 10.55 -62.74 -45.88
N GLY A 16 9.73 -62.11 -46.72
CA GLY A 16 10.15 -61.48 -47.98
C GLY A 16 10.52 -62.43 -49.14
N VAL A 17 10.54 -63.76 -48.96
CA VAL A 17 10.99 -64.71 -50.00
C VAL A 17 9.80 -65.45 -50.62
N SER A 18 9.32 -64.97 -51.77
CA SER A 18 8.12 -65.52 -52.44
C SER A 18 8.25 -66.97 -52.88
N SER A 19 9.47 -67.42 -53.22
CA SER A 19 9.77 -68.79 -53.62
C SER A 19 9.65 -69.81 -52.47
N SER A 20 9.64 -69.37 -51.22
CA SER A 20 9.47 -70.25 -50.06
C SER A 20 8.03 -70.80 -49.89
N GLY A 21 7.09 -70.33 -50.72
CA GLY A 21 5.69 -70.71 -50.69
C GLY A 21 4.88 -69.88 -49.69
N LYS A 22 3.56 -69.82 -49.93
CA LYS A 22 2.62 -69.06 -49.07
C LYS A 22 2.64 -69.61 -47.65
N ARG A 23 2.79 -68.72 -46.67
CA ARG A 23 2.73 -69.10 -45.26
C ARG A 23 1.34 -69.61 -44.92
N LYS A 24 1.28 -70.78 -44.27
CA LYS A 24 0.08 -71.29 -43.61
C LYS A 24 0.36 -71.31 -42.11
N PRO A 25 -0.11 -70.31 -41.34
CA PRO A 25 0.22 -70.20 -39.92
C PRO A 25 -0.36 -71.40 -39.14
N PRO A 26 0.43 -72.10 -38.31
CA PRO A 26 -0.07 -73.15 -37.44
C PRO A 26 -1.11 -72.59 -36.46
N LYS A 27 -2.15 -73.37 -36.19
CA LYS A 27 -3.19 -73.00 -35.21
C LYS A 27 -2.62 -72.77 -33.80
N SER A 28 -1.46 -73.33 -33.46
CA SER A 28 -0.76 -73.08 -32.20
C SER A 28 -0.23 -71.65 -32.12
N GLU A 29 0.46 -71.16 -33.16
CA GLU A 29 1.02 -69.81 -33.21
C GLU A 29 -0.07 -68.72 -33.18
N ILE A 30 -1.18 -68.97 -33.90
CA ILE A 30 -2.35 -68.08 -33.89
C ILE A 30 -2.93 -67.98 -32.47
N ARG A 31 -3.13 -69.12 -31.78
CA ARG A 31 -3.65 -69.13 -30.40
C ARG A 31 -2.72 -68.40 -29.45
N THR A 32 -1.40 -68.63 -29.52
CA THR A 32 -0.43 -67.91 -28.69
C THR A 32 -0.48 -66.39 -28.90
N LEU A 33 -0.61 -65.91 -30.14
CA LEU A 33 -0.76 -64.49 -30.44
C LEU A 33 -2.05 -63.91 -29.86
N LEU A 34 -3.19 -64.59 -30.08
CA LEU A 34 -4.50 -64.11 -29.63
C LEU A 34 -4.61 -64.11 -28.11
N THR A 35 -4.11 -65.14 -27.42
CA THR A 35 -4.05 -65.15 -25.96
C THR A 35 -3.21 -64.01 -25.40
N GLY A 36 -2.10 -63.63 -26.06
CA GLY A 36 -1.32 -62.46 -25.66
C GLY A 36 -2.09 -61.14 -25.79
N TYR A 37 -2.94 -61.00 -26.81
CA TYR A 37 -3.83 -59.85 -26.95
C TYR A 37 -4.98 -59.86 -25.94
N GLU A 38 -5.58 -61.03 -25.69
CA GLU A 38 -6.62 -61.19 -24.65
C GLU A 38 -6.07 -60.85 -23.26
N GLN A 39 -4.82 -61.22 -22.95
CA GLN A 39 -4.16 -60.85 -21.70
C GLN A 39 -3.88 -59.34 -21.61
N ALA A 40 -3.44 -58.70 -22.70
CA ALA A 40 -3.22 -57.25 -22.73
C ALA A 40 -4.54 -56.45 -22.63
N ILE A 41 -5.59 -56.91 -23.31
CA ILE A 41 -6.94 -56.36 -23.23
C ILE A 41 -7.53 -56.62 -21.83
N GLY A 42 -7.27 -57.80 -21.26
CA GLY A 42 -7.61 -58.16 -19.88
C GLY A 42 -6.95 -57.20 -18.90
N ALA A 43 -5.64 -56.96 -19.02
CA ALA A 43 -4.91 -56.02 -18.16
C ALA A 43 -5.39 -54.56 -18.28
N ASN A 44 -5.79 -54.14 -19.48
CA ASN A 44 -6.39 -52.82 -19.70
C ASN A 44 -7.84 -52.73 -19.18
N SER A 45 -8.61 -53.82 -19.26
CA SER A 45 -10.01 -53.85 -18.82
C SER A 45 -10.18 -54.18 -17.33
N SER A 46 -9.17 -54.78 -16.68
CA SER A 46 -9.08 -55.02 -15.24
C SER A 46 -8.51 -53.84 -14.46
N GLY A 47 -8.32 -52.69 -15.10
CA GLY A 47 -8.01 -51.44 -14.42
C GLY A 47 -6.53 -51.27 -14.05
N ALA A 48 -5.64 -51.28 -15.04
CA ALA A 48 -4.30 -50.68 -14.95
C ALA A 48 -4.32 -49.14 -14.68
N GLY A 49 -5.26 -48.66 -13.85
CA GLY A 49 -5.43 -47.28 -13.45
C GLY A 49 -6.11 -47.05 -12.09
N SER A 50 -6.78 -48.03 -11.45
CA SER A 50 -7.38 -47.80 -10.12
C SER A 50 -7.99 -49.06 -9.50
N VAL A 51 -7.21 -49.81 -8.69
CA VAL A 51 -7.79 -50.73 -7.71
C VAL A 51 -8.46 -49.87 -6.64
N ALA A 52 -9.78 -49.96 -6.42
CA ALA A 52 -10.47 -49.21 -5.38
C ALA A 52 -11.31 -50.14 -4.51
N LYS A 53 -11.19 -50.04 -3.18
CA LYS A 53 -11.92 -50.85 -2.20
C LYS A 53 -12.56 -49.94 -1.15
N PRO A 54 -13.76 -50.25 -0.66
CA PRO A 54 -14.37 -49.44 0.38
C PRO A 54 -13.60 -49.55 1.71
N THR A 55 -13.10 -50.74 2.08
CA THR A 55 -12.36 -50.95 3.34
C THR A 55 -10.96 -51.49 3.12
N ARG A 56 -10.04 -51.22 4.07
CA ARG A 56 -8.67 -51.72 4.06
C ARG A 56 -8.62 -53.24 4.14
N ASN A 57 -9.53 -53.85 4.90
CA ASN A 57 -9.60 -55.32 4.99
C ASN A 57 -9.85 -55.97 3.63
N LEU A 58 -10.76 -55.39 2.82
CA LEU A 58 -11.04 -55.88 1.46
C LEU A 58 -9.85 -55.69 0.51
N LEU A 59 -9.05 -54.64 0.71
CA LEU A 59 -7.80 -54.47 -0.02
C LEU A 59 -6.76 -55.50 0.42
N PHE A 60 -6.63 -55.76 1.72
CA PHE A 60 -5.60 -56.64 2.28
C PHE A 60 -5.87 -58.12 1.98
N SER A 61 -7.12 -58.50 1.70
CA SER A 61 -7.46 -59.81 1.15
C SER A 61 -7.17 -59.95 -0.35
N ASP A 62 -6.95 -58.85 -1.07
CA ASP A 62 -6.77 -58.81 -2.52
C ASP A 62 -5.28 -58.67 -2.87
N LEU A 63 -4.54 -59.78 -2.83
CA LEU A 63 -3.09 -59.82 -3.06
C LEU A 63 -2.69 -60.21 -4.48
N ASP A 64 -3.65 -60.52 -5.36
CA ASP A 64 -3.43 -60.99 -6.74
C ASP A 64 -3.05 -59.84 -7.69
N HIS A 65 -2.13 -58.98 -7.25
CA HIS A 65 -1.61 -57.83 -7.97
C HIS A 65 -0.09 -57.81 -7.96
N ASP A 66 0.51 -57.39 -9.06
CA ASP A 66 1.96 -57.21 -9.16
C ASP A 66 2.47 -56.14 -8.18
N ALA A 67 3.77 -56.20 -7.87
CA ALA A 67 4.42 -55.19 -7.05
C ALA A 67 4.28 -53.79 -7.68
N ASP A 68 4.23 -52.77 -6.82
CA ASP A 68 4.07 -51.35 -7.17
C ASP A 68 2.70 -50.93 -7.77
N VAL A 69 1.74 -51.85 -7.92
CA VAL A 69 0.34 -51.50 -8.20
C VAL A 69 -0.20 -50.60 -7.09
N THR A 70 -0.97 -49.57 -7.47
CA THR A 70 -1.60 -48.65 -6.52
C THR A 70 -3.09 -48.92 -6.36
N ALA A 71 -3.59 -48.75 -5.15
CA ALA A 71 -4.98 -48.97 -4.79
C ALA A 71 -5.53 -47.86 -3.88
N TRP A 72 -6.83 -47.60 -3.91
CA TRP A 72 -7.52 -46.58 -3.13
C TRP A 72 -8.44 -47.26 -2.12
N VAL A 73 -8.38 -46.84 -0.86
CA VAL A 73 -9.35 -47.17 0.19
C VAL A 73 -10.14 -45.90 0.51
N TYR A 74 -11.46 -45.94 0.35
CA TYR A 74 -12.27 -44.71 0.30
C TYR A 74 -13.46 -44.61 1.27
N ALA A 75 -13.83 -45.68 1.98
CA ALA A 75 -14.99 -45.69 2.86
C ALA A 75 -14.79 -46.61 4.09
N ASP A 76 -13.56 -46.70 4.59
CA ASP A 76 -13.27 -47.45 5.81
C ASP A 76 -13.78 -46.66 7.02
N ALA A 77 -14.47 -47.35 7.94
CA ALA A 77 -14.99 -46.76 9.17
C ALA A 77 -13.86 -46.24 10.06
N THR A 78 -12.66 -46.83 9.97
CA THR A 78 -11.47 -46.24 10.56
C THR A 78 -10.86 -45.25 9.58
N THR A 79 -11.02 -43.97 9.88
CA THR A 79 -10.71 -42.85 8.98
C THR A 79 -9.24 -42.84 8.53
N ASP A 80 -8.32 -43.22 9.43
CA ASP A 80 -6.89 -43.38 9.16
C ASP A 80 -6.56 -44.44 8.10
N PHE A 81 -7.49 -45.33 7.78
CA PHE A 81 -7.31 -46.36 6.76
C PHE A 81 -7.72 -45.91 5.36
N ASN A 82 -8.37 -44.75 5.22
CA ASN A 82 -8.67 -44.18 3.92
C ASN A 82 -7.40 -43.55 3.31
N GLY A 83 -7.07 -43.91 2.07
CA GLY A 83 -5.85 -43.45 1.39
C GLY A 83 -5.47 -44.25 0.17
N ILE A 84 -4.33 -43.90 -0.41
CA ILE A 84 -3.70 -44.60 -1.53
C ILE A 84 -2.66 -45.56 -0.97
N TYR A 85 -2.72 -46.81 -1.40
CA TYR A 85 -1.88 -47.92 -1.00
C TYR A 85 -1.04 -48.41 -2.18
N ARG A 86 0.11 -49.00 -1.89
CA ARG A 86 0.99 -49.65 -2.85
C ARG A 86 1.17 -51.12 -2.51
N LYS A 87 1.12 -51.98 -3.52
CA LYS A 87 1.37 -53.40 -3.39
C LYS A 87 2.87 -53.68 -3.21
N ILE A 88 3.22 -54.45 -2.19
CA ILE A 88 4.57 -54.95 -1.92
C ILE A 88 4.58 -56.46 -2.12
N GLY A 89 5.60 -56.97 -2.82
CA GLY A 89 5.74 -58.39 -3.14
C GLY A 89 4.95 -58.82 -4.38
N ALA A 90 5.28 -60.02 -4.88
CA ALA A 90 4.69 -60.59 -6.10
C ALA A 90 3.18 -60.87 -5.96
N SER A 91 2.48 -60.94 -7.09
CA SER A 91 1.07 -61.33 -7.15
C SER A 91 0.81 -62.65 -6.43
N GLY A 92 -0.29 -62.73 -5.67
CA GLY A 92 -0.66 -63.87 -4.82
C GLY A 92 0.08 -63.98 -3.48
N SER A 93 0.97 -63.03 -3.16
CA SER A 93 1.74 -63.00 -1.91
C SER A 93 2.05 -61.56 -1.46
N GLY A 94 2.65 -61.35 -0.29
CA GLY A 94 3.08 -60.02 0.17
C GLY A 94 2.00 -59.22 0.90
N SER A 95 2.04 -57.88 0.81
CA SER A 95 1.15 -56.98 1.58
C SER A 95 0.90 -55.65 0.88
N TRP A 96 -0.02 -54.84 1.42
CA TRP A 96 -0.27 -53.48 0.98
C TRP A 96 0.26 -52.47 2.02
N SER A 97 0.92 -51.42 1.55
CA SER A 97 1.38 -50.32 2.40
C SER A 97 0.73 -49.01 1.99
N LYS A 98 0.22 -48.23 2.94
CA LYS A 98 -0.30 -46.88 2.68
C LYS A 98 0.85 -45.98 2.23
N ILE A 99 0.68 -45.24 1.14
CA ILE A 99 1.70 -44.34 0.58
C ILE A 99 1.27 -42.87 0.56
N LEU A 100 -0.03 -42.58 0.44
CA LEU A 100 -0.58 -41.22 0.44
C LEU A 100 -1.98 -41.19 1.09
N PRO A 101 -2.43 -40.06 1.65
CA PRO A 101 -3.85 -39.83 1.95
C PRO A 101 -4.68 -39.68 0.65
N LEU A 102 -6.02 -39.77 0.75
CA LEU A 102 -6.89 -39.44 -0.36
C LEU A 102 -6.88 -37.92 -0.64
N PRO A 103 -6.88 -37.49 -1.91
CA PRO A 103 -6.97 -36.08 -2.25
C PRO A 103 -8.41 -35.58 -2.05
N PHE A 104 -8.72 -35.05 -0.88
CA PHE A 104 -9.95 -34.29 -0.64
C PHE A 104 -9.60 -32.82 -0.41
N PRO A 105 -9.97 -31.90 -1.30
CA PRO A 105 -9.67 -30.49 -1.08
C PRO A 105 -10.55 -29.88 0.02
N ILE A 106 -11.82 -30.28 0.15
CA ILE A 106 -12.81 -29.73 1.10
C ILE A 106 -13.83 -30.82 1.47
N ILE A 107 -14.13 -30.97 2.77
CA ILE A 107 -15.22 -31.82 3.30
C ILE A 107 -16.42 -30.92 3.65
N PRO A 108 -17.57 -31.07 2.99
CA PRO A 108 -18.78 -30.38 3.42
C PRO A 108 -19.34 -31.03 4.69
N ALA A 109 -19.72 -30.20 5.66
CA ALA A 109 -20.38 -30.60 6.88
C ALA A 109 -21.57 -29.66 7.17
N SER A 110 -22.66 -30.22 7.68
CA SER A 110 -23.87 -29.46 8.00
C SER A 110 -24.26 -29.69 9.45
N ASP A 111 -24.44 -28.60 10.20
CA ASP A 111 -25.22 -28.59 11.42
C ASP A 111 -26.70 -28.50 11.05
N VAL A 112 -27.49 -29.50 11.47
CA VAL A 112 -28.94 -29.55 11.23
C VAL A 112 -29.75 -29.26 12.51
N GLY A 113 -29.10 -28.71 13.54
CA GLY A 113 -29.74 -28.33 14.81
C GLY A 113 -29.92 -29.47 15.81
N ALA A 114 -29.17 -30.58 15.65
CA ALA A 114 -29.20 -31.69 16.61
C ALA A 114 -28.46 -31.35 17.93
N GLY A 115 -27.59 -30.34 17.91
CA GLY A 115 -26.85 -29.83 19.06
C GLY A 115 -27.52 -28.61 19.71
N THR A 116 -26.75 -27.88 20.52
CA THR A 116 -27.12 -26.52 20.97
C THR A 116 -26.29 -25.49 20.20
N PRO A 117 -26.66 -24.19 20.18
CA PRO A 117 -25.86 -23.17 19.51
C PRO A 117 -24.39 -23.07 19.96
N ASN A 118 -24.07 -23.56 21.17
CA ASN A 118 -22.71 -23.55 21.73
C ASN A 118 -22.06 -24.95 21.74
N ALA A 119 -22.82 -26.00 21.40
CA ALA A 119 -22.35 -27.38 21.30
C ALA A 119 -22.94 -28.01 20.03
N ILE A 120 -22.32 -27.65 18.90
CA ILE A 120 -22.74 -28.00 17.55
C ILE A 120 -22.54 -29.50 17.30
N GLN A 121 -23.53 -30.14 16.69
CA GLN A 121 -23.42 -31.50 16.16
C GLN A 121 -23.60 -31.45 14.65
N ALA A 122 -22.50 -31.67 13.92
CA ALA A 122 -22.47 -31.61 12.47
C ALA A 122 -22.34 -33.00 11.85
N THR A 123 -22.96 -33.19 10.69
CA THR A 123 -22.86 -34.40 9.89
C THR A 123 -22.09 -34.13 8.60
N SER A 124 -21.22 -35.07 8.21
CA SER A 124 -20.50 -35.05 6.93
C SER A 124 -20.46 -36.44 6.30
N ASP A 125 -20.60 -36.51 4.97
CA ASP A 125 -20.54 -37.78 4.22
C ASP A 125 -19.14 -38.41 4.22
N LEU A 126 -18.12 -37.60 4.49
CA LEU A 126 -16.73 -38.01 4.61
C LEU A 126 -16.23 -37.80 6.04
N PRO A 127 -15.33 -38.66 6.53
CA PRO A 127 -14.75 -38.49 7.84
C PRO A 127 -13.82 -37.27 7.92
N VAL A 128 -13.93 -36.52 9.02
CA VAL A 128 -13.06 -35.36 9.30
C VAL A 128 -11.70 -35.83 9.83
N SER A 129 -10.63 -35.22 9.33
CA SER A 129 -9.24 -35.45 9.81
C SER A 129 -8.45 -34.15 9.81
N GLU A 130 -7.29 -34.12 10.47
CA GLU A 130 -6.41 -32.93 10.51
C GLU A 130 -5.83 -32.52 9.14
N LEU A 131 -5.92 -33.39 8.14
CA LEU A 131 -5.37 -33.18 6.81
C LEU A 131 -6.36 -32.58 5.81
N ALA A 132 -7.63 -32.41 6.20
CA ALA A 132 -8.68 -31.89 5.33
C ALA A 132 -9.22 -30.55 5.84
N LEU A 133 -9.56 -29.66 4.90
CA LEU A 133 -10.40 -28.49 5.20
C LEU A 133 -11.86 -28.94 5.29
N VAL A 134 -12.59 -28.41 6.26
CA VAL A 134 -14.02 -28.64 6.45
C VAL A 134 -14.74 -27.33 6.20
N LEU A 135 -15.75 -27.37 5.33
CA LEU A 135 -16.72 -26.30 5.12
C LEU A 135 -17.96 -26.65 5.95
N LEU A 136 -18.16 -25.96 7.07
CA LEU A 136 -19.25 -26.18 8.01
C LEU A 136 -20.33 -25.10 7.84
N THR A 137 -21.56 -25.52 7.59
CA THR A 137 -22.74 -24.64 7.68
C THR A 137 -23.30 -24.68 9.11
N VAL A 138 -23.43 -23.51 9.75
CA VAL A 138 -23.93 -23.35 11.13
C VAL A 138 -25.46 -23.18 11.12
N ALA A 139 -26.20 -23.96 11.93
CA ALA A 139 -27.67 -23.88 11.97
C ALA A 139 -28.17 -22.64 12.73
N GLU A 140 -27.56 -22.37 13.89
CA GLU A 140 -28.05 -21.39 14.86
C GLU A 140 -26.92 -20.46 15.33
N ALA A 141 -27.26 -19.21 15.66
CA ALA A 141 -26.27 -18.26 16.15
C ALA A 141 -25.82 -18.61 17.58
N ASN A 142 -24.51 -18.64 17.83
CA ASN A 142 -24.01 -19.00 19.15
C ASN A 142 -24.33 -17.91 20.19
N THR A 143 -24.67 -18.31 21.41
CA THR A 143 -25.07 -17.38 22.50
C THR A 143 -24.05 -17.32 23.63
N GLY A 144 -23.02 -18.17 23.59
CA GLY A 144 -21.98 -18.30 24.61
C GLY A 144 -20.61 -18.63 24.02
N SER A 145 -19.63 -18.79 24.91
CA SER A 145 -18.24 -19.11 24.60
C SER A 145 -17.65 -19.97 25.74
N PRO A 146 -16.83 -21.01 25.46
CA PRO A 146 -16.40 -21.47 24.15
C PRO A 146 -17.50 -22.23 23.38
N VAL A 147 -17.37 -22.28 22.05
CA VAL A 147 -18.24 -23.08 21.17
C VAL A 147 -17.52 -24.37 20.80
N THR A 148 -18.21 -25.51 20.80
CA THR A 148 -17.65 -26.79 20.33
C THR A 148 -18.41 -27.33 19.11
N VAL A 149 -17.74 -28.13 18.28
CA VAL A 149 -18.34 -28.91 17.20
C VAL A 149 -17.93 -30.38 17.29
N ALA A 150 -18.88 -31.30 17.20
CA ALA A 150 -18.65 -32.73 17.01
C ALA A 150 -19.09 -33.14 15.60
N PHE A 151 -18.25 -33.87 14.87
CA PHE A 151 -18.56 -34.38 13.54
C PHE A 151 -18.92 -35.86 13.61
N ASN A 152 -20.06 -36.27 13.04
CA ASN A 152 -20.47 -37.68 12.95
C ASN A 152 -20.46 -38.47 14.29
N GLY A 153 -20.66 -37.78 15.42
CA GLY A 153 -20.66 -38.38 16.75
C GLY A 153 -19.28 -38.55 17.40
N ASP A 154 -18.21 -38.06 16.76
CA ASP A 154 -16.86 -38.05 17.33
C ASP A 154 -16.73 -37.09 18.52
N ALA A 155 -15.56 -37.14 19.18
CA ALA A 155 -15.25 -36.27 20.32
C ALA A 155 -15.39 -34.77 19.94
N PRO A 156 -16.04 -33.94 20.78
CA PRO A 156 -16.19 -32.51 20.50
C PRO A 156 -14.84 -31.78 20.39
N LEU A 157 -14.71 -30.97 19.35
CA LEU A 157 -13.60 -30.06 19.10
C LEU A 157 -13.99 -28.64 19.50
N THR A 158 -13.12 -27.93 20.23
CA THR A 158 -13.35 -26.51 20.53
C THR A 158 -13.11 -25.65 19.30
N ILE A 159 -14.09 -24.84 18.89
CA ILE A 159 -13.95 -23.93 17.75
C ILE A 159 -13.08 -22.74 18.17
N LYS A 160 -11.98 -22.54 17.45
CA LYS A 160 -11.05 -21.42 17.66
C LYS A 160 -10.95 -20.57 16.41
N THR A 161 -10.82 -19.26 16.58
CA THR A 161 -10.56 -18.34 15.46
C THR A 161 -9.18 -18.60 14.83
N SER A 162 -8.87 -18.00 13.68
CA SER A 162 -7.57 -18.19 13.02
C SER A 162 -6.39 -17.65 13.86
N SER A 163 -6.64 -16.71 14.77
CA SER A 163 -5.68 -16.24 15.78
C SER A 163 -5.61 -17.11 17.06
N GLY A 164 -6.53 -18.06 17.25
CA GLY A 164 -6.53 -19.01 18.37
C GLY A 164 -7.39 -18.64 19.57
N ASN A 165 -8.21 -17.59 19.46
CA ASN A 165 -9.16 -17.20 20.50
C ASN A 165 -10.42 -18.07 20.46
N ASP A 166 -11.16 -18.13 21.57
CA ASP A 166 -12.52 -18.66 21.53
C ASP A 166 -13.43 -17.76 20.72
N VAL A 167 -14.41 -18.37 20.05
CA VAL A 167 -15.48 -17.65 19.38
C VAL A 167 -16.31 -16.89 20.42
N ALA A 168 -16.51 -15.59 20.22
CA ALA A 168 -17.34 -14.77 21.10
C ALA A 168 -18.84 -15.09 20.89
N PRO A 169 -19.72 -14.80 21.87
CA PRO A 169 -21.17 -14.83 21.67
C PRO A 169 -21.58 -14.01 20.43
N GLY A 170 -22.45 -14.56 19.58
CA GLY A 170 -22.88 -13.96 18.32
C GLY A 170 -21.86 -14.00 17.19
N GLY A 171 -20.71 -14.64 17.40
CA GLY A 171 -19.63 -14.72 16.43
C GLY A 171 -19.91 -15.66 15.25
N LEU A 172 -20.68 -16.72 15.48
CA LEU A 172 -21.25 -17.59 14.45
C LEU A 172 -22.71 -17.19 14.29
N LEU A 173 -23.13 -16.92 13.06
CA LEU A 173 -24.51 -16.58 12.73
C LEU A 173 -25.24 -17.78 12.15
N ALA A 174 -26.56 -17.80 12.29
CA ALA A 174 -27.40 -18.80 11.63
C ALA A 174 -27.22 -18.74 10.09
N GLY A 175 -26.99 -19.90 9.47
CA GLY A 175 -26.69 -20.01 8.04
C GLY A 175 -25.27 -19.59 7.63
N MET A 176 -24.40 -19.24 8.59
CA MET A 176 -23.01 -18.89 8.29
C MET A 176 -22.24 -20.13 7.83
N GLU A 177 -21.54 -20.00 6.70
CA GLU A 177 -20.55 -20.99 6.27
C GLU A 177 -19.17 -20.62 6.81
N VAL A 178 -18.56 -21.53 7.55
CA VAL A 178 -17.21 -21.37 8.08
C VAL A 178 -16.27 -22.45 7.55
N ILE A 179 -15.07 -22.04 7.17
CA ILE A 179 -14.00 -22.96 6.75
C ILE A 179 -13.03 -23.12 7.91
N GLY A 180 -12.69 -24.36 8.24
CA GLY A 180 -11.69 -24.67 9.26
C GLY A 180 -11.04 -26.02 9.07
N ARG A 181 -10.16 -26.41 10.00
CA ARG A 181 -9.57 -27.74 10.05
C ARG A 181 -9.50 -28.25 11.48
N ALA A 182 -9.57 -29.57 11.65
CA ALA A 182 -9.25 -30.20 12.93
C ALA A 182 -7.75 -30.04 13.25
N SER A 183 -7.42 -29.81 14.52
CA SER A 183 -6.05 -29.77 15.03
C SER A 183 -6.07 -30.08 16.54
N GLY A 184 -5.64 -31.29 16.91
CA GLY A 184 -5.79 -31.82 18.25
C GLY A 184 -7.25 -31.81 18.71
N SER A 185 -7.52 -31.20 19.86
CA SER A 185 -8.87 -31.03 20.42
C SER A 185 -9.59 -29.76 19.92
N THR A 186 -9.13 -29.15 18.82
CA THR A 186 -9.69 -27.89 18.31
C THR A 186 -10.11 -27.98 16.84
N PHE A 187 -11.12 -27.18 16.47
CA PHE A 187 -11.49 -26.89 15.10
C PHE A 187 -11.10 -25.43 14.81
N ARG A 188 -10.00 -25.23 14.07
CA ARG A 188 -9.41 -23.90 13.83
C ARG A 188 -9.94 -23.32 12.54
N LEU A 189 -10.60 -22.17 12.63
CA LEU A 189 -11.14 -21.43 11.49
C LEU A 189 -10.03 -20.83 10.61
N ALA A 190 -10.30 -20.73 9.31
CA ALA A 190 -9.39 -20.15 8.32
C ALA A 190 -9.42 -18.61 8.31
N SER A 191 -10.51 -18.01 8.78
CA SER A 191 -10.66 -16.57 9.00
C SER A 191 -10.95 -16.27 10.47
N ASP A 192 -10.54 -15.09 10.93
CA ASP A 192 -11.00 -14.55 12.20
C ASP A 192 -12.43 -13.99 12.04
N GLN A 193 -13.18 -13.95 13.13
CA GLN A 193 -14.45 -13.23 13.16
C GLN A 193 -14.15 -11.74 12.99
N SER A 194 -14.78 -11.11 12.00
CA SER A 194 -14.67 -9.68 11.76
C SER A 194 -15.25 -8.91 12.96
N SER A 195 -14.38 -8.51 13.89
CA SER A 195 -14.52 -7.36 14.81
C SER A 195 -15.86 -7.18 15.53
N THR A 196 -16.65 -8.22 15.80
CA THR A 196 -17.89 -8.12 16.60
C THR A 196 -17.60 -7.72 18.04
N ALA A 197 -16.46 -8.13 18.60
CA ALA A 197 -16.00 -7.65 19.91
C ALA A 197 -15.64 -6.14 19.92
N ILE A 198 -15.15 -5.61 18.79
CA ILE A 198 -14.87 -4.18 18.64
C ILE A 198 -16.19 -3.41 18.45
N LEU A 199 -17.13 -3.95 17.66
CA LEU A 199 -18.45 -3.36 17.50
C LEU A 199 -19.21 -3.33 18.84
N ALA A 200 -19.23 -4.44 19.59
CA ALA A 200 -19.84 -4.51 20.91
C ALA A 200 -19.20 -3.52 21.90
N ALA A 201 -17.85 -3.40 21.92
CA ALA A 201 -17.17 -2.42 22.76
C ALA A 201 -17.47 -0.96 22.36
N ILE A 202 -17.69 -0.70 21.07
CA ILE A 202 -18.09 0.63 20.57
C ILE A 202 -19.54 0.93 20.93
N GLU A 203 -20.45 -0.04 20.78
CA GLU A 203 -21.86 0.07 21.16
C GLU A 203 -22.01 0.30 22.66
N ASP A 204 -21.29 -0.46 23.50
CA ASP A 204 -21.25 -0.25 24.96
C ASP A 204 -20.72 1.14 25.34
N LEU A 205 -19.68 1.63 24.64
CA LEU A 205 -19.14 2.97 24.87
C LEU A 205 -20.16 4.05 24.48
N TYR A 206 -20.83 3.89 23.34
CA TYR A 206 -21.86 4.82 22.87
C TYR A 206 -23.03 4.90 23.86
N GLU A 207 -23.53 3.75 24.32
CA GLU A 207 -24.60 3.68 25.32
C GLU A 207 -24.18 4.31 26.66
N SER A 208 -22.94 4.06 27.11
CA SER A 208 -22.42 4.69 28.33
C SER A 208 -22.32 6.23 28.22
N PHE A 209 -21.98 6.74 27.03
CA PHE A 209 -21.90 8.17 26.77
C PHE A 209 -23.30 8.80 26.68
N ALA A 210 -24.23 8.16 25.97
CA ALA A 210 -25.60 8.62 25.85
C ALA A 210 -26.33 8.66 27.21
N ALA A 211 -26.09 7.66 28.07
CA ALA A 211 -26.63 7.64 29.42
C ALA A 211 -26.07 8.76 30.32
N ALA A 212 -24.82 9.18 30.09
CA ALA A 212 -24.20 10.26 30.85
C ALA A 212 -24.58 11.66 30.31
N TYR A 213 -24.78 11.83 29.00
CA TYR A 213 -25.00 13.15 28.39
C TYR A 213 -26.48 13.49 28.27
N LEU A 214 -26.97 14.37 29.14
CA LEU A 214 -28.40 14.73 29.19
C LEU A 214 -28.77 15.91 28.27
N GLY A 215 -27.79 16.64 27.74
CA GLY A 215 -28.01 17.82 26.88
C GLY A 215 -27.86 19.16 27.62
N ALA A 216 -28.67 20.15 27.24
CA ALA A 216 -28.62 21.51 27.80
C ALA A 216 -29.90 21.82 28.58
N PHE A 217 -29.76 22.27 29.83
CA PHE A 217 -30.89 22.62 30.70
C PHE A 217 -30.65 23.93 31.43
N ALA A 218 -31.73 24.61 31.82
CA ALA A 218 -31.63 25.85 32.57
C ALA A 218 -31.08 25.65 33.99
N ASN A 219 -31.39 24.53 34.65
CA ASN A 219 -31.00 24.25 36.02
C ASN A 219 -30.96 22.75 36.33
N ASP A 220 -30.39 22.41 37.49
CA ASP A 220 -30.19 21.05 37.97
C ASP A 220 -31.51 20.25 38.13
N ALA A 221 -32.62 20.93 38.43
CA ALA A 221 -33.93 20.29 38.55
C ALA A 221 -34.48 19.81 37.20
N ALA A 222 -34.30 20.60 36.14
CA ALA A 222 -34.67 20.22 34.79
C ALA A 222 -33.80 19.06 34.26
N ALA A 223 -32.51 19.06 34.56
CA ALA A 223 -31.61 17.95 34.24
C ALA A 223 -32.01 16.65 34.96
N ASN A 224 -32.36 16.73 36.25
CA ASN A 224 -32.88 15.59 37.01
C ASN A 224 -34.19 15.05 36.42
N ALA A 225 -35.12 15.93 36.06
CA ALA A 225 -36.38 15.52 35.44
C ALA A 225 -36.15 14.80 34.10
N ALA A 226 -35.22 15.29 33.28
CA ALA A 226 -34.86 14.65 32.01
C ALA A 226 -34.18 13.29 32.21
N ALA A 227 -33.41 13.11 33.29
CA ALA A 227 -32.86 11.82 33.69
C ALA A 227 -33.89 10.88 34.34
N GLY A 228 -35.16 11.30 34.49
CA GLY A 228 -36.20 10.52 35.15
C GLY A 228 -36.09 10.47 36.68
N GLY A 229 -35.36 11.39 37.32
CA GLY A 229 -35.16 11.44 38.76
C GLY A 229 -33.72 11.82 39.17
N ALA A 230 -33.13 11.05 40.08
CA ALA A 230 -31.72 11.22 40.45
C ALA A 230 -30.81 10.69 39.32
N PRO A 231 -29.92 11.51 38.72
CA PRO A 231 -29.03 11.07 37.65
C PRO A 231 -27.99 10.05 38.11
N ILE A 232 -27.37 9.35 37.16
CA ILE A 232 -26.21 8.51 37.44
C ILE A 232 -24.97 9.35 37.79
N THR A 233 -24.09 8.86 38.66
CA THR A 233 -22.79 9.49 38.93
C THR A 233 -22.01 9.62 37.63
N GLY A 234 -21.52 10.82 37.34
CA GLY A 234 -20.83 11.16 36.10
C GLY A 234 -21.74 11.70 35.00
N ALA A 235 -23.06 11.79 35.21
CA ALA A 235 -23.94 12.47 34.28
C ALA A 235 -23.52 13.94 34.07
N LEU A 236 -23.69 14.43 32.86
CA LEU A 236 -23.27 15.75 32.38
C LEU A 236 -24.45 16.46 31.72
N TYR A 237 -24.57 17.75 32.01
CA TYR A 237 -25.42 18.64 31.21
C TYR A 237 -24.81 20.05 31.14
N TYR A 238 -25.13 20.79 30.08
CA TYR A 238 -24.74 22.19 29.97
C TYR A 238 -25.80 23.10 30.62
N SER A 239 -25.40 23.85 31.65
CA SER A 239 -26.31 24.82 32.26
C SER A 239 -26.40 26.08 31.42
N THR A 240 -27.56 26.34 30.82
CA THR A 240 -27.78 27.56 30.02
C THR A 240 -27.90 28.82 30.88
N THR A 241 -28.18 28.68 32.18
CA THR A 241 -28.22 29.81 33.13
C THR A 241 -26.82 30.16 33.63
N VAL A 242 -26.02 29.15 34.00
CA VAL A 242 -24.67 29.36 34.57
C VAL A 242 -23.62 29.49 33.46
N GLY A 243 -23.91 28.99 32.25
CA GLY A 243 -22.99 28.99 31.11
C GLY A 243 -21.85 27.96 31.25
N LEU A 244 -21.98 26.99 32.16
CA LEU A 244 -20.95 26.01 32.49
C LEU A 244 -21.49 24.58 32.38
N LEU A 245 -20.60 23.64 32.06
CA LEU A 245 -20.89 22.22 32.17
C LEU A 245 -21.01 21.83 33.66
N ARG A 246 -22.05 21.05 33.94
CA ARG A 246 -22.38 20.51 35.26
C ARG A 246 -22.15 19.00 35.24
N VAL A 247 -21.53 18.48 36.30
CA VAL A 247 -21.32 17.04 36.51
C VAL A 247 -22.01 16.58 37.78
N TYR A 248 -22.73 15.46 37.74
CA TYR A 248 -23.37 14.87 38.91
C TYR A 248 -22.39 13.95 39.65
N ASN A 249 -22.09 14.22 40.92
CA ASN A 249 -21.12 13.43 41.69
C ASN A 249 -21.73 12.24 42.45
N GLY A 250 -23.01 11.95 42.21
CA GLY A 250 -23.78 10.95 42.95
C GLY A 250 -24.69 11.52 44.04
N ALA A 251 -24.51 12.79 44.42
CA ALA A 251 -25.35 13.47 45.41
C ALA A 251 -25.82 14.85 44.94
N VAL A 252 -24.93 15.64 44.35
CA VAL A 252 -25.22 16.99 43.88
C VAL A 252 -24.54 17.22 42.53
N TRP A 253 -25.09 18.16 41.77
CA TRP A 253 -24.42 18.69 40.60
C TRP A 253 -23.30 19.65 41.02
N GLN A 254 -22.17 19.61 40.31
CA GLN A 254 -21.00 20.47 40.55
C GLN A 254 -20.51 21.10 39.25
N ASN A 255 -19.92 22.30 39.35
CA ASN A 255 -19.35 22.97 38.18
C ASN A 255 -18.04 22.28 37.84
N GLN A 256 -17.75 22.09 36.56
CA GLN A 256 -16.43 21.68 36.13
C GLN A 256 -15.51 22.93 36.13
N SER A 257 -14.63 23.03 37.13
CA SER A 257 -13.96 24.27 37.57
C SER A 257 -12.78 24.77 36.72
N VAL A 258 -12.72 24.53 35.41
CA VAL A 258 -11.64 25.11 34.58
C VAL A 258 -12.23 26.12 33.62
N SER A 259 -11.81 27.38 33.74
CA SER A 259 -12.13 28.45 32.81
C SER A 259 -11.73 28.04 31.40
N LEU A 260 -12.74 27.89 30.56
CA LEU A 260 -12.66 27.53 29.16
C LEU A 260 -12.14 28.74 28.35
N GLY A 261 -11.01 28.55 27.64
CA GLY A 261 -10.36 29.58 26.82
C GLY A 261 -10.95 29.63 25.40
N ASN A 262 -10.65 30.68 24.64
CA ASN A 262 -11.16 30.84 23.27
C ASN A 262 -10.86 29.59 22.40
N GLY A 263 -11.90 28.80 22.15
CA GLY A 263 -11.81 27.42 21.64
C GLY A 263 -12.98 26.55 22.11
N ASP A 264 -13.57 26.88 23.25
CA ASP A 264 -14.71 26.17 23.78
C ASP A 264 -16.04 26.64 23.18
N VAL A 265 -16.88 25.67 22.81
CA VAL A 265 -18.11 25.86 22.00
C VAL A 265 -19.06 26.85 22.67
N THR A 266 -19.22 28.03 22.08
CA THR A 266 -20.25 29.01 22.47
C THR A 266 -21.50 28.88 21.58
N THR A 267 -22.63 29.34 22.11
CA THR A 267 -24.00 29.18 21.59
C THR A 267 -24.22 29.66 20.14
N GLU A 268 -23.36 30.49 19.57
CA GLU A 268 -23.44 30.87 18.14
C GLU A 268 -23.14 29.71 17.19
N LYS A 269 -22.47 28.64 17.64
CA LYS A 269 -22.13 27.47 16.80
C LYS A 269 -23.16 26.34 16.85
N MET A 270 -24.16 26.43 17.72
CA MET A 270 -25.20 25.41 17.92
C MET A 270 -26.60 25.91 17.54
N ALA A 271 -26.74 27.14 17.04
CA ALA A 271 -28.03 27.61 16.54
C ALA A 271 -28.29 27.04 15.14
N ASP A 272 -29.27 26.14 15.07
CA ASP A 272 -29.95 25.67 13.86
C ASP A 272 -30.47 26.89 13.06
N GLY A 273 -29.63 27.37 12.16
CA GLY A 273 -29.94 28.44 11.22
C GLY A 273 -30.29 27.81 9.88
N ALA A 274 -31.59 27.59 9.66
CA ALA A 274 -32.20 27.25 8.39
C ALA A 274 -31.42 27.85 7.20
N THR A 275 -30.91 26.96 6.35
CA THR A 275 -30.11 27.32 5.17
C THR A 275 -31.00 27.96 4.11
N THR A 276 -31.01 29.29 4.04
CA THR A 276 -31.51 30.04 2.87
C THR A 276 -30.58 31.19 2.45
N GLU A 277 -29.26 31.01 2.48
CA GLU A 277 -28.32 31.96 1.87
C GLU A 277 -27.12 31.24 1.21
N PRO A 278 -26.84 31.47 -0.09
CA PRO A 278 -25.76 30.84 -0.82
C PRO A 278 -24.44 31.58 -0.54
N LYS A 279 -23.80 31.29 0.60
CA LYS A 279 -22.48 31.85 0.94
C LYS A 279 -21.49 30.81 1.47
N LEU A 280 -21.56 29.58 0.96
CA LEU A 280 -20.57 28.53 1.27
C LEU A 280 -19.42 28.42 0.27
N ALA A 281 -19.12 29.46 -0.53
CA ALA A 281 -18.11 29.37 -1.59
C ALA A 281 -16.92 30.34 -1.49
N THR A 282 -16.88 31.30 -0.55
CA THR A 282 -15.83 32.36 -0.63
C THR A 282 -15.05 32.67 0.65
N ASN A 283 -15.27 31.97 1.76
CA ASN A 283 -14.45 32.14 2.98
C ASN A 283 -13.61 30.89 3.32
N LEU A 284 -12.92 30.33 2.31
CA LEU A 284 -11.72 29.54 2.56
C LEU A 284 -10.57 30.48 2.98
N GLN A 285 -10.60 30.95 4.23
CA GLN A 285 -9.37 31.36 4.88
C GLN A 285 -8.57 30.10 5.23
N PRO A 286 -7.27 30.03 4.88
CA PRO A 286 -6.44 28.88 5.18
C PRO A 286 -6.14 28.86 6.68
N GLY A 287 -6.79 27.98 7.45
CA GLY A 287 -6.39 27.81 8.84
C GLY A 287 -7.31 27.11 9.83
N ASN A 288 -8.54 26.68 9.48
CA ASN A 288 -9.45 26.14 10.50
C ASN A 288 -9.99 24.73 10.20
N TRP A 289 -9.07 23.81 9.95
CA TRP A 289 -9.34 22.39 10.18
C TRP A 289 -9.25 22.16 11.69
N VAL A 290 -10.38 21.95 12.36
CA VAL A 290 -10.36 21.36 13.70
C VAL A 290 -9.92 19.91 13.51
N ASP A 291 -8.61 19.70 13.68
CA ASP A 291 -7.97 18.40 13.66
C ASP A 291 -8.52 17.57 14.84
N LEU A 292 -9.31 16.53 14.56
CA LEU A 292 -9.66 15.46 15.51
C LEU A 292 -8.42 14.62 15.95
N ASN A 293 -7.20 15.10 15.69
CA ASN A 293 -5.93 14.48 16.05
C ASN A 293 -5.42 14.86 17.45
N ALA A 294 -6.16 15.69 18.21
CA ALA A 294 -5.78 16.08 19.56
C ALA A 294 -6.01 14.94 20.58
N ALA A 295 -5.13 13.93 20.55
CA ALA A 295 -4.67 13.08 21.68
C ALA A 295 -3.88 11.83 21.22
N LEU A 296 -3.49 11.70 19.95
CA LEU A 296 -2.48 10.70 19.58
C LEU A 296 -1.10 11.31 19.84
N THR A 297 -0.49 10.93 20.97
CA THR A 297 0.92 11.21 21.24
C THR A 297 1.77 10.50 20.19
N VAL A 298 2.00 11.15 19.05
CA VAL A 298 2.86 10.61 17.99
C VAL A 298 4.28 10.65 18.52
N THR A 299 4.84 9.48 18.85
CA THR A 299 6.24 9.36 19.30
C THR A 299 7.16 10.00 18.25
N PRO A 300 7.98 11.01 18.59
CA PRO A 300 8.92 11.60 17.65
C PRO A 300 9.93 10.57 17.15
N LEU A 301 10.34 10.70 15.89
CA LEU A 301 11.49 9.97 15.36
C LEU A 301 12.78 10.58 15.93
N THR A 302 13.76 9.73 16.21
CA THR A 302 15.09 10.11 16.70
C THR A 302 16.13 9.94 15.61
N ILE A 303 16.92 10.98 15.37
CA ILE A 303 18.01 10.97 14.38
C ILE A 303 19.31 11.25 15.10
N LEU A 304 20.29 10.35 14.94
CA LEU A 304 21.69 10.60 15.27
C LEU A 304 22.43 11.01 14.00
N ALA A 305 22.87 12.26 13.94
CA ALA A 305 23.77 12.73 12.90
C ALA A 305 25.20 12.80 13.42
N MET A 306 26.14 12.28 12.64
CA MET A 306 27.56 12.29 12.96
C MET A 306 28.40 12.59 11.73
N GLY A 307 29.60 13.12 11.95
CA GLY A 307 30.59 13.27 10.91
C GLY A 307 31.51 14.46 11.13
N GLN A 308 32.05 15.01 10.04
CA GLN A 308 33.03 16.10 10.13
C GLN A 308 32.48 17.48 9.71
N SER A 309 33.33 18.38 9.21
CA SER A 309 32.99 19.77 8.88
C SER A 309 31.76 19.94 7.97
N ASN A 310 31.56 19.07 6.98
CA ASN A 310 30.36 19.10 6.13
C ASN A 310 29.09 18.64 6.87
N ALA A 311 29.21 17.72 7.85
CA ALA A 311 28.11 17.32 8.73
C ALA A 311 27.74 18.44 9.73
N LEU A 312 28.74 19.17 10.21
CA LEU A 312 28.58 20.34 11.08
C LEU A 312 27.96 21.53 10.33
N GLY A 313 28.24 21.63 9.02
CA GLY A 313 27.85 22.74 8.16
C GLY A 313 28.89 23.87 8.25
N ASN A 314 29.41 24.35 7.13
CA ASN A 314 30.52 25.32 7.16
C ASN A 314 30.36 26.50 6.20
N GLN A 315 29.24 26.57 5.45
CA GLN A 315 29.02 27.61 4.45
C GLN A 315 27.63 28.23 4.60
N ALA A 316 27.58 29.55 4.44
CA ALA A 316 26.34 30.34 4.44
C ALA A 316 25.57 30.22 3.12
N GLY A 317 24.33 30.73 3.12
CA GLY A 317 23.45 30.76 1.95
C GLY A 317 22.51 29.55 1.84
N GLY A 318 21.62 29.57 0.85
CA GLY A 318 20.56 28.55 0.71
C GLY A 318 19.31 28.84 1.53
N LEU A 319 18.35 27.91 1.51
CA LEU A 319 17.07 28.06 2.19
C LEU A 319 17.25 28.09 3.71
N THR A 320 16.63 29.09 4.34
CA THR A 320 16.53 29.31 5.80
C THR A 320 15.12 29.05 6.33
N THR A 321 14.24 28.48 5.50
CA THR A 321 12.82 28.19 5.78
C THR A 321 12.60 27.49 7.12
N PRO A 322 11.43 27.67 7.75
CA PRO A 322 11.13 27.08 9.04
C PRO A 322 11.23 25.54 9.02
N PHE A 323 11.80 25.00 10.10
CA PHE A 323 11.95 23.57 10.36
C PHE A 323 10.76 23.05 11.19
N ALA A 324 9.55 23.22 10.66
CA ALA A 324 8.34 22.72 11.31
C ALA A 324 8.47 21.22 11.59
N ASN A 325 8.04 20.79 12.78
CA ASN A 325 8.12 19.40 13.26
C ASN A 325 9.53 18.84 13.40
N VAL A 326 10.56 19.68 13.45
CA VAL A 326 11.94 19.27 13.77
C VAL A 326 12.39 20.01 15.03
N THR A 327 13.02 19.27 15.94
CA THR A 327 13.73 19.82 17.08
C THR A 327 15.14 19.28 17.10
N VAL A 328 16.08 20.05 17.64
CA VAL A 328 17.50 19.70 17.73
C VAL A 328 17.95 19.76 19.18
N TRP A 329 18.79 18.82 19.59
CA TRP A 329 19.42 18.87 20.90
C TRP A 329 20.51 19.95 20.90
N ASN A 330 20.48 20.87 21.86
CA ASN A 330 21.32 22.08 21.88
C ASN A 330 22.75 21.85 22.42
N ASN A 331 23.36 20.68 22.17
CA ASN A 331 24.74 20.42 22.56
C ASN A 331 25.74 21.24 21.72
N GLN A 332 26.91 21.52 22.28
CA GLN A 332 28.01 22.08 21.50
C GLN A 332 28.65 20.99 20.63
N ASN A 333 29.06 21.34 19.42
CA ASN A 333 29.85 20.50 18.52
C ASN A 333 31.25 21.09 18.34
N ASP A 334 32.09 20.42 17.55
CA ASP A 334 33.48 20.83 17.33
C ASP A 334 34.35 20.76 18.61
N ILE A 335 34.02 19.82 19.50
CA ILE A 335 34.73 19.56 20.75
C ILE A 335 34.72 18.06 21.11
N GLU A 336 35.80 17.58 21.72
CA GLU A 336 35.98 16.18 22.13
C GLU A 336 35.69 15.92 23.62
N THR A 337 35.58 16.98 24.43
CA THR A 337 35.42 16.87 25.89
C THR A 337 34.00 16.46 26.28
N LEU A 338 33.70 16.25 27.57
CA LEU A 338 32.34 16.03 28.08
C LEU A 338 31.64 17.32 28.53
N ALA A 339 32.13 18.49 28.11
CA ALA A 339 31.49 19.77 28.39
C ALA A 339 30.30 20.03 27.45
N ASN A 340 29.35 20.86 27.88
CA ASN A 340 28.27 21.40 27.04
C ASN A 340 27.51 20.32 26.26
N LEU A 341 27.04 19.28 26.98
CA LEU A 341 26.32 18.14 26.42
C LEU A 341 24.89 18.46 25.98
N GLY A 342 24.42 19.70 26.16
CA GLY A 342 23.05 20.15 25.90
C GLY A 342 22.13 19.99 27.10
N THR A 343 20.98 20.67 27.04
CA THR A 343 19.97 20.77 28.11
C THR A 343 18.53 20.61 27.61
N ALA A 344 18.26 20.85 26.33
CA ALA A 344 16.91 20.79 25.78
C ALA A 344 16.89 20.53 24.27
N PHE A 345 15.77 19.95 23.81
CA PHE A 345 15.39 19.98 22.40
C PHE A 345 14.79 21.35 22.07
N ILE A 346 15.41 22.07 21.14
CA ILE A 346 15.02 23.42 20.72
C ILE A 346 14.64 23.45 19.25
N ALA A 347 13.95 24.51 18.82
CA ALA A 347 13.76 24.78 17.40
C ALA A 347 15.12 24.99 16.71
N PRO A 348 15.37 24.43 15.52
CA PRO A 348 16.65 24.59 14.85
C PRO A 348 16.87 26.04 14.39
N VAL A 349 18.02 26.60 14.75
CA VAL A 349 18.48 27.92 14.32
C VAL A 349 19.83 27.76 13.62
N LEU A 350 19.86 28.03 12.32
CA LEU A 350 21.11 27.98 11.53
C LEU A 350 22.12 29.00 12.05
N GLY A 351 23.39 28.62 12.16
CA GLY A 351 24.42 29.46 12.78
C GLY A 351 24.43 29.44 14.32
N ALA A 352 23.62 28.58 14.96
CA ALA A 352 23.59 28.39 16.41
C ALA A 352 23.75 26.91 16.76
N VAL A 353 24.09 26.61 18.02
CA VAL A 353 24.20 25.22 18.52
C VAL A 353 22.90 24.45 18.23
N PRO A 354 22.97 23.17 17.80
CA PRO A 354 24.18 22.35 17.70
C PRO A 354 24.99 22.51 16.40
N PHE A 355 24.62 23.42 15.52
CA PHE A 355 25.34 23.66 14.27
C PHE A 355 26.56 24.55 14.47
N ASN A 356 27.34 24.72 13.40
CA ASN A 356 28.46 25.65 13.40
C ASN A 356 27.99 27.07 13.74
N THR A 357 28.69 27.70 14.68
CA THR A 357 28.41 29.06 15.16
C THR A 357 29.34 30.11 14.56
N ALA A 358 30.21 29.73 13.63
CA ALA A 358 31.04 30.68 12.89
C ALA A 358 30.15 31.67 12.10
N ALA A 359 30.59 32.93 12.01
CA ALA A 359 29.74 34.09 11.76
C ALA A 359 28.69 33.94 10.62
N GLY A 360 27.41 33.93 11.00
CA GLY A 360 26.24 34.00 10.11
C GLY A 360 25.37 32.73 10.09
N PRO A 361 24.22 32.73 9.39
CA PRO A 361 23.35 31.56 9.27
C PRO A 361 23.99 30.50 8.35
N ILE A 362 24.98 29.80 8.89
CA ILE A 362 25.63 28.67 8.24
C ILE A 362 24.60 27.55 8.08
N ASN A 363 24.46 27.08 6.85
CA ASN A 363 23.48 26.06 6.53
C ASN A 363 23.99 24.68 6.94
N ASN A 364 23.09 23.71 7.12
CA ASN A 364 23.45 22.39 7.62
C ASN A 364 22.66 21.28 6.90
N MET A 365 23.35 20.29 6.36
CA MET A 365 22.68 19.22 5.60
C MET A 365 21.83 18.29 6.49
N MET A 366 22.23 18.09 7.74
CA MET A 366 21.59 17.14 8.66
C MET A 366 20.22 17.62 9.09
N VAL A 367 20.04 18.92 9.35
CA VAL A 367 18.73 19.49 9.67
C VAL A 367 17.79 19.54 8.46
N HIS A 368 18.32 19.73 7.24
CA HIS A 368 17.52 19.61 6.02
C HIS A 368 17.09 18.16 5.76
N ALA A 369 17.94 17.19 6.06
CA ALA A 369 17.56 15.77 6.02
C ALA A 369 16.45 15.48 7.05
N ALA A 370 16.60 15.95 8.29
CA ALA A 370 15.58 15.82 9.33
C ALA A 370 14.24 16.45 8.93
N LYS A 371 14.26 17.63 8.29
CA LYS A 371 13.06 18.27 7.74
C LYS A 371 12.35 17.41 6.70
N VAL A 372 13.10 16.84 5.76
CA VAL A 372 12.53 15.98 4.72
C VAL A 372 12.00 14.69 5.34
N ILE A 373 12.72 14.09 6.29
CA ILE A 373 12.28 12.89 7.01
C ILE A 373 11.00 13.16 7.80
N ALA A 374 10.92 14.26 8.57
CA ALA A 374 9.72 14.65 9.31
C ALA A 374 8.50 14.81 8.38
N LYS A 375 8.72 15.45 7.22
CA LYS A 375 7.67 15.64 6.21
C LYS A 375 7.19 14.32 5.59
N ILE A 376 8.10 13.42 5.24
CA ILE A 376 7.76 12.14 4.60
C ILE A 376 7.11 11.19 5.62
N ALA A 377 7.63 11.15 6.85
CA ALA A 377 7.13 10.27 7.90
C ALA A 377 5.81 10.76 8.51
N GLY A 378 5.47 12.04 8.36
CA GLY A 378 4.30 12.64 9.05
C GLY A 378 4.45 12.67 10.57
N ARG A 379 5.69 12.63 11.09
CA ARG A 379 6.01 12.55 12.52
C ARG A 379 7.00 13.65 12.91
N PRO A 380 6.92 14.21 14.13
CA PRO A 380 7.96 15.08 14.66
C PRO A 380 9.32 14.36 14.69
N VAL A 381 10.40 15.10 14.51
CA VAL A 381 11.79 14.60 14.54
C VAL A 381 12.58 15.28 15.65
N ARG A 382 13.35 14.49 16.38
CA ARG A 382 14.38 14.89 17.34
C ARG A 382 15.75 14.55 16.76
N LEU A 383 16.53 15.58 16.41
CA LEU A 383 17.86 15.44 15.85
C LEU A 383 18.93 15.69 16.92
N VAL A 384 19.86 14.75 17.08
CA VAL A 384 21.09 14.91 17.85
C VAL A 384 22.25 14.93 16.87
N LEU A 385 23.08 15.98 16.92
CA LEU A 385 24.25 16.14 16.05
C LEU A 385 25.54 16.05 16.89
N VAL A 386 26.44 15.14 16.52
CA VAL A 386 27.78 14.99 17.11
C VAL A 386 28.83 14.98 16.00
N ALA A 387 29.46 16.12 15.77
CA ALA A 387 30.39 16.33 14.66
C ALA A 387 31.56 17.26 15.03
N GLU A 388 32.69 17.08 14.35
CA GLU A 388 33.91 17.89 14.54
C GLU A 388 34.64 18.12 13.21
N GLY A 389 35.11 19.34 12.97
CA GLY A 389 35.79 19.69 11.73
C GLY A 389 37.14 18.97 11.56
N GLY A 390 37.41 18.46 10.36
CA GLY A 390 38.76 18.01 9.98
C GLY A 390 39.24 16.70 10.63
N VAL A 391 38.37 15.92 11.28
CA VAL A 391 38.78 14.70 11.98
C VAL A 391 38.56 13.41 11.16
N SER A 392 39.40 12.42 11.45
CA SER A 392 39.29 11.04 10.96
C SER A 392 38.21 10.25 11.70
N ILE A 393 37.68 9.21 11.07
CA ILE A 393 36.80 8.21 11.72
C ILE A 393 37.42 7.63 13.00
N ASP A 394 38.75 7.66 13.15
CA ASP A 394 39.46 7.24 14.36
C ASP A 394 39.02 7.97 15.64
N LYS A 395 38.46 9.19 15.52
CA LYS A 395 37.88 9.91 16.65
C LYS A 395 36.59 9.29 17.17
N TRP A 396 35.90 8.50 16.34
CA TRP A 396 34.81 7.64 16.78
C TRP A 396 35.34 6.26 17.12
N ILE A 397 36.06 5.62 16.20
CA ILE A 397 36.67 4.32 16.46
C ILE A 397 37.82 4.04 15.50
N ASN A 398 38.91 3.48 16.01
CA ASN A 398 40.07 3.16 15.19
C ASN A 398 40.02 1.71 14.65
N ALA A 399 41.02 1.35 13.82
CA ALA A 399 41.10 0.02 13.20
C ALA A 399 41.32 -1.11 14.22
N ALA A 400 41.86 -0.79 15.40
CA ALA A 400 42.04 -1.72 16.52
C ALA A 400 40.77 -1.84 17.40
N ASN A 401 39.62 -1.31 16.94
CA ASN A 401 38.34 -1.34 17.62
C ASN A 401 38.33 -0.58 18.98
N VAL A 402 39.19 0.44 19.11
CA VAL A 402 39.24 1.30 20.30
C VAL A 402 38.35 2.53 20.06
N LYS A 403 37.35 2.72 20.92
CA LYS A 403 36.44 3.87 20.91
C LYS A 403 37.22 5.17 21.17
N GLY A 404 37.06 6.13 20.28
CA GLY A 404 37.69 7.44 20.36
C GLY A 404 36.86 8.46 21.15
N PRO A 405 37.39 9.68 21.35
CA PRO A 405 36.75 10.69 22.17
C PRO A 405 35.38 11.16 21.65
N LEU A 406 35.17 11.24 20.33
CA LEU A 406 33.85 11.61 19.77
C LEU A 406 32.81 10.52 19.96
N TYR A 407 33.21 9.24 20.04
CA TYR A 407 32.28 8.17 20.37
C TYR A 407 31.84 8.26 21.84
N THR A 408 32.77 8.47 22.75
CA THR A 408 32.48 8.70 24.17
C THR A 408 31.58 9.93 24.36
N ARG A 409 31.87 11.02 23.66
CA ARG A 409 31.03 12.22 23.66
C ARG A 409 29.64 11.92 23.09
N MET A 410 29.53 11.19 21.98
CA MET A 410 28.25 10.83 21.38
C MET A 410 27.35 10.09 22.37
N GLN A 411 27.89 9.12 23.11
CA GLN A 411 27.14 8.40 24.15
C GLN A 411 26.67 9.35 25.27
N ALA A 412 27.54 10.26 25.72
CA ALA A 412 27.20 11.22 26.76
C ALA A 412 26.12 12.23 26.30
N VAL A 413 26.17 12.67 25.04
CA VAL A 413 25.14 13.56 24.46
C VAL A 413 23.80 12.85 24.31
N LEU A 414 23.79 11.61 23.82
CA LEU A 414 22.56 10.80 23.73
C LEU A 414 21.94 10.57 25.11
N ALA A 415 22.77 10.27 26.12
CA ALA A 415 22.32 10.12 27.51
C ALA A 415 21.74 11.43 28.06
N ALA A 416 22.41 12.57 27.84
CA ALA A 416 21.91 13.88 28.25
C ALA A 416 20.59 14.25 27.54
N ALA A 417 20.43 13.85 26.28
CA ALA A 417 19.21 14.03 25.49
C ALA A 417 18.05 13.08 25.90
N GLY A 418 18.29 12.16 26.83
CA GLY A 418 17.31 11.15 27.24
C GLY A 418 16.96 10.14 26.14
N ILE A 419 17.87 9.90 25.19
CA ILE A 419 17.69 8.90 24.13
C ILE A 419 18.28 7.58 24.62
N SER A 420 17.40 6.67 25.07
CA SER A 420 17.75 5.35 25.62
C SER A 420 17.41 4.16 24.72
N SER A 421 16.74 4.41 23.59
CA SER A 421 16.35 3.40 22.60
C SER A 421 17.25 3.50 21.37
N PRO A 422 17.37 2.43 20.57
CA PRO A 422 18.02 2.54 19.27
C PRO A 422 17.43 3.69 18.48
N VAL A 423 18.29 4.53 17.90
CA VAL A 423 17.81 5.65 17.08
C VAL A 423 17.13 5.12 15.82
N ASP A 424 16.17 5.89 15.33
CA ASP A 424 15.44 5.54 14.12
C ASP A 424 16.36 5.72 12.89
N VAL A 425 17.10 6.84 12.80
CA VAL A 425 17.99 7.13 11.67
C VAL A 425 19.39 7.51 12.13
N VAL A 426 20.40 6.98 11.46
CA VAL A 426 21.78 7.48 11.48
C VAL A 426 22.08 8.24 10.19
N LEU A 427 22.53 9.48 10.31
CA LEU A 427 23.08 10.26 9.21
C LEU A 427 24.59 10.38 9.40
N TRP A 428 25.37 9.84 8.47
CA TRP A 428 26.83 9.85 8.51
C TRP A 428 27.39 10.66 7.33
N HIS A 429 28.21 11.65 7.63
CA HIS A 429 28.97 12.37 6.61
C HIS A 429 30.40 12.65 7.07
N GLN A 430 31.31 11.75 6.72
CA GLN A 430 32.73 11.87 6.98
C GLN A 430 33.53 11.10 5.93
N GLY A 431 34.77 11.51 5.70
CA GLY A 431 35.71 10.77 4.87
C GLY A 431 36.84 11.61 4.31
N GLU A 432 36.71 12.94 4.30
CA GLU A 432 37.70 13.83 3.70
C GLU A 432 39.06 13.70 4.40
N ALA A 433 39.07 13.57 5.74
CA ALA A 433 40.31 13.37 6.52
C ALA A 433 40.93 11.97 6.33
N ASP A 434 40.16 11.00 5.82
CA ASP A 434 40.59 9.61 5.62
C ASP A 434 40.86 9.28 4.14
N ASN A 435 40.76 10.24 3.22
CA ASN A 435 40.95 9.96 1.80
C ASN A 435 42.36 9.45 1.47
N ALA A 436 43.38 9.92 2.20
CA ALA A 436 44.75 9.43 2.07
C ALA A 436 44.95 8.01 2.66
N SER A 437 44.02 7.54 3.52
CA SER A 437 44.07 6.25 4.22
C SER A 437 42.81 5.41 3.97
N SER A 438 42.17 5.59 2.81
CA SER A 438 40.86 5.02 2.50
C SER A 438 40.83 3.49 2.57
N GLY A 439 41.95 2.81 2.31
CA GLY A 439 42.07 1.35 2.36
C GLY A 439 41.75 0.71 3.71
N THR A 440 41.84 1.45 4.83
CA THR A 440 41.49 0.95 6.17
C THR A 440 40.13 1.45 6.66
N TYR A 441 39.43 2.26 5.86
CA TYR A 441 38.19 2.91 6.29
C TYR A 441 37.04 1.91 6.50
N GLN A 442 36.91 0.91 5.61
CA GLN A 442 35.87 -0.12 5.73
C GLN A 442 35.98 -0.91 7.05
N THR A 443 37.19 -1.25 7.48
CA THR A 443 37.42 -1.91 8.78
C THR A 443 36.94 -1.03 9.94
N ARG A 444 37.29 0.25 9.92
CA ARG A 444 36.90 1.22 10.95
C ARG A 444 35.39 1.48 10.97
N TRP A 445 34.77 1.53 9.80
CA TRP A 445 33.31 1.60 9.66
C TRP A 445 32.62 0.36 10.26
N ASN A 446 33.12 -0.84 9.95
CA ASN A 446 32.54 -2.08 10.50
C ASN A 446 32.67 -2.12 12.03
N ASN A 447 33.82 -1.68 12.58
CA ASN A 447 34.00 -1.51 14.01
C ASN A 447 32.97 -0.51 14.59
N LEU A 448 32.73 0.62 13.91
CA LEU A 448 31.78 1.64 14.37
C LEU A 448 30.36 1.10 14.43
N VAL A 449 29.91 0.46 13.36
CA VAL A 449 28.58 -0.15 13.28
C VAL A 449 28.41 -1.24 14.34
N THR A 450 29.45 -2.04 14.58
CA THR A 450 29.46 -3.08 15.63
C THR A 450 29.36 -2.46 17.02
N ALA A 451 30.16 -1.42 17.30
CA ALA A 451 30.13 -0.71 18.57
C ALA A 451 28.77 -0.07 18.84
N LEU A 452 28.19 0.62 17.86
CA LEU A 452 26.87 1.24 17.95
C LEU A 452 25.77 0.20 18.21
N THR A 453 25.88 -0.97 17.58
CA THR A 453 24.91 -2.06 17.79
C THR A 453 25.07 -2.67 19.19
N THR A 454 26.32 -2.89 19.62
CA THR A 454 26.65 -3.46 20.94
C THR A 454 26.19 -2.56 22.08
N ASP A 455 26.35 -1.24 21.92
CA ASP A 455 25.94 -0.26 22.91
C ASP A 455 24.44 0.10 22.84
N GLY A 456 23.66 -0.58 21.98
CA GLY A 456 22.22 -0.37 21.84
C GLY A 456 21.81 0.93 21.14
N VAL A 457 22.76 1.65 20.52
CA VAL A 457 22.50 2.91 19.80
C VAL A 457 21.77 2.65 18.49
N ILE A 458 22.05 1.54 17.82
CA ILE A 458 21.38 1.13 16.57
C ILE A 458 20.95 -0.33 16.63
N ASN A 459 19.97 -0.72 15.82
CA ASN A 459 19.54 -2.11 15.67
C ASN A 459 19.32 -2.47 14.19
N ALA A 460 18.67 -3.60 13.92
CA ALA A 460 18.34 -4.05 12.57
C ALA A 460 17.29 -3.16 11.85
N GLY A 461 16.50 -2.39 12.60
CA GLY A 461 15.50 -1.45 12.10
C GLY A 461 15.99 -0.02 11.92
N THR A 462 17.18 0.33 12.41
CA THR A 462 17.78 1.65 12.22
C THR A 462 18.17 1.86 10.75
N ALA A 463 17.69 2.94 10.14
CA ALA A 463 18.10 3.35 8.80
C ALA A 463 19.42 4.13 8.84
N ILE A 464 20.35 3.85 7.92
CA ILE A 464 21.66 4.51 7.86
C ILE A 464 21.79 5.23 6.51
N ALA A 465 22.11 6.52 6.53
CA ALA A 465 22.49 7.26 5.33
C ALA A 465 23.96 7.65 5.41
N VAL A 466 24.73 7.22 4.41
CA VAL A 466 26.14 7.57 4.23
C VAL A 466 26.23 8.60 3.11
N GLY A 467 26.82 9.77 3.35
CA GLY A 467 27.01 10.80 2.32
C GLY A 467 28.36 10.69 1.64
N GLU A 468 28.41 10.80 0.31
CA GLU A 468 29.67 11.02 -0.41
C GLU A 468 30.30 12.35 0.01
N THR A 469 31.62 12.40 -0.03
CA THR A 469 32.41 13.65 0.06
C THR A 469 32.52 14.33 -1.31
N ALA A 470 33.07 15.54 -1.36
CA ALA A 470 33.26 16.31 -2.61
C ALA A 470 34.02 15.52 -3.70
N ARG A 471 33.77 15.83 -4.99
CA ARG A 471 34.26 15.07 -6.16
C ARG A 471 35.74 14.69 -6.14
N GLN A 472 36.60 15.53 -5.58
CA GLN A 472 38.05 15.31 -5.53
C GLN A 472 38.49 14.12 -4.67
N TYR A 473 37.67 13.69 -3.73
CA TYR A 473 37.95 12.61 -2.80
C TYR A 473 37.49 11.25 -3.35
N THR A 474 38.00 10.88 -4.53
CA THR A 474 37.57 9.70 -5.28
C THR A 474 37.83 8.38 -4.54
N ALA A 475 38.97 8.29 -3.84
CA ALA A 475 39.38 7.07 -3.16
C ALA A 475 38.45 6.73 -1.98
N ILE A 476 38.12 7.70 -1.13
CA ILE A 476 37.18 7.47 -0.03
C ILE A 476 35.74 7.31 -0.53
N ASN A 477 35.31 8.06 -1.56
CA ASN A 477 33.96 7.91 -2.12
C ASN A 477 33.69 6.50 -2.66
N ALA A 478 34.70 5.84 -3.23
CA ALA A 478 34.59 4.43 -3.61
C ALA A 478 34.32 3.53 -2.40
N VAL A 479 35.00 3.75 -1.28
CA VAL A 479 34.80 2.98 -0.04
C VAL A 479 33.47 3.29 0.62
N LEU A 480 33.05 4.55 0.67
CA LEU A 480 31.73 4.96 1.20
C LEU A 480 30.58 4.29 0.45
N LYS A 481 30.72 4.12 -0.87
CA LYS A 481 29.76 3.36 -1.66
C LYS A 481 29.79 1.87 -1.29
N LEU A 482 30.97 1.27 -1.16
CA LEU A 482 31.11 -0.15 -0.79
C LEU A 482 30.48 -0.46 0.58
N ILE A 483 30.70 0.39 1.59
CA ILE A 483 30.09 0.18 2.91
C ILE A 483 28.56 0.32 2.88
N ALA A 484 28.03 1.23 2.05
CA ALA A 484 26.59 1.40 1.90
C ALA A 484 25.95 0.21 1.17
N ASP A 485 26.62 -0.35 0.16
CA ASP A 485 26.13 -1.53 -0.55
C ASP A 485 26.22 -2.81 0.31
N ALA A 486 27.12 -2.85 1.29
CA ALA A 486 27.37 -4.04 2.13
C ALA A 486 26.39 -4.18 3.33
N ASP A 487 25.75 -3.09 3.78
CA ASP A 487 24.80 -3.11 4.89
C ASP A 487 23.38 -2.84 4.38
N ALA A 488 22.46 -3.78 4.58
CA ALA A 488 21.06 -3.65 4.17
C ALA A 488 20.34 -2.44 4.81
N ARG A 489 20.85 -1.92 5.94
CA ARG A 489 20.35 -0.71 6.59
C ARG A 489 20.86 0.57 5.95
N ALA A 490 21.91 0.50 5.14
CA ALA A 490 22.61 1.67 4.62
C ALA A 490 22.17 2.06 3.21
N GLY A 491 22.11 3.36 2.95
CA GLY A 491 21.97 3.93 1.63
C GLY A 491 23.02 5.01 1.38
N ILE A 492 23.47 5.13 0.13
CA ILE A 492 24.45 6.13 -0.30
C ILE A 492 23.77 7.42 -0.81
N GLY A 493 24.09 8.54 -0.18
CA GLY A 493 23.79 9.89 -0.63
C GLY A 493 24.84 10.33 -1.64
N ARG A 494 24.44 10.48 -2.91
CA ARG A 494 25.36 10.93 -3.97
C ARG A 494 25.54 12.45 -3.96
N LEU A 495 26.56 12.92 -3.26
CA LEU A 495 26.83 14.33 -3.00
C LEU A 495 28.05 14.86 -3.77
N ALA A 496 28.87 13.99 -4.36
CA ALA A 496 30.15 14.37 -4.95
C ALA A 496 30.03 15.50 -6.01
N ASN A 497 28.89 15.58 -6.69
CA ASN A 497 28.63 16.56 -7.75
C ASN A 497 27.97 17.86 -7.28
N LEU A 498 27.83 18.06 -5.98
CA LEU A 498 27.34 19.32 -5.43
C LEU A 498 28.44 20.37 -5.41
N ASN A 499 28.06 21.63 -5.58
CA ASN A 499 29.00 22.74 -5.60
C ASN A 499 29.64 22.95 -4.22
N THR A 500 30.95 23.13 -4.22
CA THR A 500 31.77 23.46 -3.05
C THR A 500 32.14 24.94 -3.03
N ALA A 501 32.58 25.43 -1.87
CA ALA A 501 33.18 26.75 -1.72
C ALA A 501 34.55 26.80 -2.44
N GLY A 502 35.19 27.97 -2.42
CA GLY A 502 36.50 28.17 -3.06
C GLY A 502 37.62 27.26 -2.54
N ASP A 503 37.43 26.64 -1.37
CA ASP A 503 38.35 25.63 -0.82
C ASP A 503 38.23 24.25 -1.48
N ASN A 504 37.20 24.03 -2.30
CA ASN A 504 36.83 22.76 -2.94
C ASN A 504 36.49 21.60 -1.97
N ILE A 505 36.42 21.86 -0.66
CA ILE A 505 36.19 20.85 0.39
C ILE A 505 34.77 20.95 0.92
N HIS A 506 34.34 22.16 1.27
CA HIS A 506 33.09 22.38 1.97
C HIS A 506 31.96 22.69 0.98
N PHE A 507 30.82 22.01 1.11
CA PHE A 507 29.67 22.29 0.27
C PHE A 507 29.10 23.68 0.55
N LEU A 508 28.71 24.41 -0.51
CA LEU A 508 28.01 25.70 -0.37
C LEU A 508 26.71 25.54 0.43
N GLY A 509 26.23 26.62 1.07
CA GLY A 509 24.97 26.55 1.83
C GLY A 509 23.77 26.08 0.99
N THR A 510 23.69 26.48 -0.29
CA THR A 510 22.69 25.97 -1.25
C THR A 510 22.86 24.47 -1.54
N SER A 511 24.10 24.00 -1.64
CA SER A 511 24.42 22.58 -1.78
C SER A 511 24.05 21.78 -0.54
N LEU A 512 24.22 22.32 0.68
CA LEU A 512 23.85 21.65 1.92
C LEU A 512 22.34 21.40 2.04
N VAL A 513 21.50 22.30 1.50
CA VAL A 513 20.05 22.07 1.40
C VAL A 513 19.74 20.86 0.52
N ARG A 514 20.37 20.81 -0.67
CA ARG A 514 20.20 19.71 -1.61
C ARG A 514 20.78 18.39 -1.06
N ALA A 515 21.90 18.48 -0.36
CA ALA A 515 22.52 17.36 0.32
C ALA A 515 21.58 16.77 1.36
N GLY A 516 20.90 17.60 2.18
CA GLY A 516 19.92 17.11 3.13
C GLY A 516 18.78 16.31 2.48
N THR A 517 18.27 16.78 1.34
CA THR A 517 17.24 16.03 0.58
C THR A 517 17.77 14.69 0.05
N ILE A 518 19.02 14.67 -0.41
CA ILE A 518 19.67 13.44 -0.92
C ILE A 518 19.95 12.45 0.23
N MET A 519 20.39 12.94 1.39
CA MET A 519 20.64 12.14 2.58
C MET A 519 19.34 11.51 3.11
N ALA A 520 18.24 12.27 3.17
CA ALA A 520 16.93 11.74 3.53
C ALA A 520 16.46 10.63 2.57
N ARG A 521 16.69 10.80 1.26
CA ARG A 521 16.39 9.76 0.26
C ARG A 521 17.26 8.52 0.45
N ALA A 522 18.54 8.70 0.79
CA ALA A 522 19.46 7.60 1.05
C ALA A 522 19.02 6.78 2.27
N ALA A 523 18.62 7.45 3.36
CA ALA A 523 18.04 6.78 4.54
C ALA A 523 16.83 5.92 4.16
N GLY A 524 15.99 6.39 3.23
CA GLY A 524 14.81 5.63 2.80
C GLY A 524 15.04 4.51 1.80
N LYS A 525 16.26 4.31 1.30
CA LYS A 525 16.60 3.21 0.36
C LYS A 525 17.09 1.94 1.03
N SER A 526 17.25 1.92 2.36
CA SER A 526 17.64 0.71 3.08
C SER A 526 16.62 -0.43 2.89
N ILE A 527 17.11 -1.65 2.66
CA ILE A 527 16.40 -2.82 2.09
C ILE A 527 15.25 -3.34 2.99
N SER A 528 15.07 -2.82 4.21
CA SER A 528 14.02 -3.24 5.15
C SER A 528 12.86 -2.25 5.36
N THR A 529 12.63 -1.29 4.45
CA THR A 529 11.36 -0.51 4.45
C THR A 529 10.10 -1.37 4.20
N ARG A 530 10.23 -2.70 4.02
CA ARG A 530 9.11 -3.66 4.01
C ARG A 530 8.36 -3.82 5.34
N TYR A 531 8.79 -3.24 6.47
CA TYR A 531 8.02 -3.32 7.74
C TYR A 531 7.95 -2.02 8.58
N GLY A 532 7.94 -0.85 7.94
CA GLY A 532 7.24 0.28 8.55
C GLY A 532 8.05 1.46 9.10
N PHE A 533 9.19 1.76 8.48
CA PHE A 533 9.90 3.01 8.82
C PHE A 533 9.24 4.28 8.24
N PHE A 534 8.61 4.19 7.05
CA PHE A 534 7.68 5.20 6.52
C PHE A 534 6.23 4.72 6.49
N ALA A 535 5.96 3.48 6.92
CA ALA A 535 4.58 3.08 7.21
C ALA A 535 4.26 3.60 8.61
N ASN A 536 3.82 4.84 8.64
CA ASN A 536 2.86 5.39 9.57
C ASN A 536 2.21 4.31 10.49
N PRO A 537 2.41 4.31 11.82
CA PRO A 537 1.48 3.66 12.74
C PRO A 537 0.24 4.54 12.98
N ILE A 538 0.15 5.72 12.35
CA ILE A 538 -1.15 6.31 12.06
C ILE A 538 -1.72 5.40 10.97
N ALA A 539 -2.75 4.63 11.33
CA ALA A 539 -3.57 3.90 10.36
C ALA A 539 -3.72 4.76 9.10
N PHE A 540 -3.60 4.11 7.94
CA PHE A 540 -3.64 4.67 6.60
C PHE A 540 -4.95 5.48 6.33
N LEU A 541 -5.17 6.58 7.04
CA LEU A 541 -6.26 7.55 6.90
C LEU A 541 -5.91 8.65 5.89
N GLN A 542 -4.80 8.49 5.16
CA GLN A 542 -4.51 9.23 3.94
C GLN A 542 -4.50 8.35 2.68
N LYS A 543 -5.15 7.18 2.71
CA LYS A 543 -6.09 6.99 1.60
C LYS A 543 -7.25 7.91 1.95
N LYS A 544 -7.33 9.07 1.28
CA LYS A 544 -8.64 9.48 0.81
C LYS A 544 -9.17 8.24 0.08
N VAL A 545 -9.94 7.44 0.79
CA VAL A 545 -10.86 6.52 0.15
C VAL A 545 -11.79 7.49 -0.56
N LEU A 546 -11.47 7.82 -1.81
CA LEU A 546 -12.34 8.61 -2.65
C LEU A 546 -13.52 7.69 -2.91
N LEU A 547 -14.58 7.96 -2.18
CA LEU A 547 -15.87 7.33 -2.38
C LEU A 547 -16.52 8.08 -3.51
N LYS A 548 -16.75 7.36 -4.61
CA LYS A 548 -17.61 7.87 -5.66
C LYS A 548 -19.04 7.62 -5.20
N ASP A 549 -19.80 8.70 -5.04
CA ASP A 549 -21.24 8.62 -5.19
C ASP A 549 -21.49 8.37 -6.68
N ASP A 550 -22.14 7.26 -7.01
CA ASP A 550 -22.46 6.91 -8.39
C ASP A 550 -23.61 7.76 -8.96
N GLY A 551 -24.19 8.66 -8.15
CA GLY A 551 -25.29 9.52 -8.52
C GLY A 551 -26.60 8.74 -8.73
N ALA A 552 -26.65 7.45 -8.34
CA ALA A 552 -27.77 6.55 -8.58
C ALA A 552 -28.45 6.08 -7.28
N GLY A 553 -28.25 6.78 -6.16
CA GLY A 553 -28.95 6.48 -4.89
C GLY A 553 -28.57 5.14 -4.26
N SER A 554 -27.39 4.59 -4.59
CA SER A 554 -26.91 3.34 -4.03
C SER A 554 -26.32 3.54 -2.63
N THR A 555 -26.78 2.74 -1.65
CA THR A 555 -26.28 2.74 -0.27
C THR A 555 -24.94 2.00 -0.10
N THR A 556 -24.28 1.64 -1.20
CA THR A 556 -23.06 0.81 -1.18
C THR A 556 -21.85 1.59 -1.67
N ILE A 557 -21.02 1.92 -0.70
CA ILE A 557 -19.74 2.61 -0.86
C ILE A 557 -18.74 1.68 -1.56
N GLN A 558 -18.44 1.89 -2.85
CA GLN A 558 -17.45 1.09 -3.58
C GLN A 558 -16.02 1.61 -3.43
N LYS A 559 -15.05 0.71 -3.19
CA LYS A 559 -13.61 1.02 -3.22
C LYS A 559 -13.15 1.13 -4.68
N MET A 560 -12.68 2.32 -5.09
CA MET A 560 -12.04 2.48 -6.41
C MET A 560 -10.81 1.56 -6.56
N LYS A 561 -10.68 0.95 -7.73
CA LYS A 561 -9.56 0.05 -8.07
C LYS A 561 -8.27 0.87 -8.24
N PRO A 562 -7.08 0.33 -7.95
CA PRO A 562 -5.80 1.02 -8.17
C PRO A 562 -5.57 1.49 -9.62
N SER A 563 -6.25 0.88 -10.59
CA SER A 563 -6.24 1.28 -12.01
C SER A 563 -6.98 2.58 -12.30
N GLU A 564 -7.80 3.06 -11.37
CA GLU A 564 -8.63 4.28 -11.49
C GLU A 564 -7.99 5.49 -10.80
N ILE A 565 -6.87 5.28 -10.10
CA ILE A 565 -6.04 6.37 -9.55
C ILE A 565 -5.32 7.01 -10.73
N ILE A 566 -5.76 8.21 -11.11
CA ILE A 566 -5.04 9.08 -12.05
C ILE A 566 -3.64 9.29 -11.48
N ARG A 567 -2.65 8.57 -12.02
CA ARG A 567 -1.25 8.83 -11.77
C ARG A 567 -1.00 10.29 -12.17
N SER A 568 -0.24 11.02 -11.36
CA SER A 568 0.12 12.43 -11.59
C SER A 568 0.95 12.67 -12.86
N ASP A 569 1.17 11.65 -13.69
CA ASP A 569 1.79 11.70 -15.02
C ASP A 569 0.77 11.83 -16.16
N ARG A 570 -0.54 11.73 -15.89
CA ARG A 570 -1.62 11.86 -16.89
C ARG A 570 -2.51 13.06 -16.58
N ARG A 571 -2.04 14.26 -16.97
CA ARG A 571 -2.85 15.48 -16.93
C ARG A 571 -4.07 15.33 -17.86
N PRO A 572 -5.25 15.88 -17.51
CA PRO A 572 -6.41 15.87 -18.39
C PRO A 572 -6.04 16.39 -19.78
N CYS A 573 -6.32 15.60 -20.81
CA CYS A 573 -6.07 16.00 -22.18
C CYS A 573 -6.99 15.25 -23.13
N PHE A 574 -7.23 15.86 -24.29
CA PHE A 574 -7.97 15.22 -25.36
C PHE A 574 -7.37 15.58 -26.71
N ALA A 575 -7.63 14.72 -27.69
CA ALA A 575 -7.39 15.01 -29.09
C ALA A 575 -8.48 14.32 -29.92
N SER A 576 -9.18 15.12 -30.72
CA SER A 576 -10.21 14.68 -31.64
C SER A 576 -9.87 15.12 -33.07
N ARG A 577 -10.29 14.30 -34.02
CA ARG A 577 -10.13 14.55 -35.46
C ARG A 577 -11.50 14.44 -36.11
N LYS A 578 -11.70 15.21 -37.17
CA LYS A 578 -12.91 15.11 -37.97
C LYS A 578 -12.90 13.82 -38.79
N VAL A 579 -14.06 13.19 -38.97
CA VAL A 579 -14.22 11.89 -39.66
C VAL A 579 -15.05 11.99 -40.95
N ASP A 580 -15.75 13.11 -41.14
CA ASP A 580 -16.65 13.40 -42.23
C ASP A 580 -16.62 14.90 -42.58
N ASP A 581 -16.86 15.25 -43.85
CA ASP A 581 -16.97 16.65 -44.25
C ASP A 581 -18.22 17.29 -43.61
N GLN A 582 -18.09 18.52 -43.11
CA GLN A 582 -19.23 19.29 -42.59
C GLN A 582 -19.40 20.57 -43.38
N SER A 583 -20.40 20.58 -44.26
CA SER A 583 -20.89 21.79 -44.92
C SER A 583 -21.68 22.65 -43.95
N PHE A 584 -21.62 23.98 -44.13
CA PHE A 584 -22.37 24.91 -43.30
C PHE A 584 -22.78 26.18 -44.06
N SER A 585 -23.72 26.93 -43.49
CA SER A 585 -24.27 28.12 -44.14
C SER A 585 -23.24 29.24 -44.22
N SER A 586 -23.25 29.94 -45.37
CA SER A 586 -22.48 31.17 -45.56
C SER A 586 -22.76 32.19 -44.47
N ALA A 587 -21.72 32.93 -44.07
CA ALA A 587 -21.79 34.05 -43.14
C ALA A 587 -22.45 33.72 -41.79
N THR A 588 -22.36 32.47 -41.35
CA THR A 588 -22.94 31.99 -40.09
C THR A 588 -21.89 31.28 -39.27
N PHE A 589 -21.78 31.61 -37.97
CA PHE A 589 -20.96 30.82 -37.06
C PHE A 589 -21.60 29.45 -36.90
N THR A 590 -20.85 28.41 -37.23
CA THR A 590 -21.32 27.03 -37.15
C THR A 590 -20.37 26.21 -36.29
N LYS A 591 -20.92 25.50 -35.31
CA LYS A 591 -20.17 24.58 -34.46
C LYS A 591 -19.63 23.42 -35.28
N ILE A 592 -18.34 23.14 -35.17
CA ILE A 592 -17.72 22.02 -35.86
C ILE A 592 -17.83 20.77 -34.98
N THR A 593 -18.35 19.69 -35.55
CA THR A 593 -18.56 18.44 -34.85
C THR A 593 -17.30 17.57 -34.89
N PHE A 594 -17.02 16.98 -33.74
CA PHE A 594 -15.88 16.15 -33.40
C PHE A 594 -16.40 14.97 -32.56
N GLY A 595 -17.13 14.07 -33.23
CA GLY A 595 -17.91 13.01 -32.58
C GLY A 595 -17.12 11.82 -32.03
N SER A 596 -15.78 11.82 -32.16
CA SER A 596 -14.92 10.78 -31.61
C SER A 596 -13.52 11.33 -31.30
N SER A 597 -12.98 10.95 -30.15
CA SER A 597 -11.64 11.32 -29.70
C SER A 597 -10.73 10.10 -29.69
N HIS A 598 -9.49 10.25 -30.17
CA HIS A 598 -8.48 9.19 -30.11
C HIS A 598 -7.64 9.28 -28.83
N ILE A 599 -7.69 10.43 -28.15
CA ILE A 599 -7.17 10.66 -26.81
C ILE A 599 -8.26 11.35 -26.01
N ASN A 600 -8.63 10.80 -24.85
CA ASN A 600 -9.55 11.40 -23.88
C ASN A 600 -9.15 11.02 -22.46
N VAL A 601 -8.01 11.53 -22.02
CA VAL A 601 -7.45 11.26 -20.70
C VAL A 601 -8.23 12.07 -19.66
N GLY A 602 -8.89 11.36 -18.74
CA GLY A 602 -9.72 11.95 -17.70
C GLY A 602 -11.20 12.10 -18.07
N GLY A 603 -11.60 11.79 -19.31
CA GLY A 603 -13.01 11.79 -19.73
C GLY A 603 -13.67 13.17 -19.78
N TYR A 604 -12.88 14.23 -19.87
CA TYR A 604 -13.36 15.62 -19.86
C TYR A 604 -13.78 16.13 -21.25
N TYR A 605 -13.60 15.33 -22.30
CA TYR A 605 -14.15 15.63 -23.63
C TYR A 605 -15.48 14.91 -23.82
N ASP A 606 -16.53 15.68 -24.06
CA ASP A 606 -17.88 15.22 -24.37
C ASP A 606 -18.03 15.11 -25.89
N GLU A 607 -17.89 13.90 -26.40
CA GLU A 607 -17.94 13.57 -27.82
C GLU A 607 -19.32 13.85 -28.43
N ALA A 608 -20.39 13.61 -27.68
CA ALA A 608 -21.77 13.82 -28.13
C ALA A 608 -22.04 15.30 -28.42
N ASN A 609 -21.45 16.18 -27.62
CA ASN A 609 -21.58 17.63 -27.77
C ASN A 609 -20.34 18.30 -28.37
N SER A 610 -19.29 17.57 -28.73
CA SER A 610 -18.03 18.13 -29.27
C SER A 610 -17.44 19.28 -28.42
N ARG A 611 -17.47 19.13 -27.09
CA ARG A 611 -17.04 20.15 -26.12
C ARG A 611 -16.02 19.58 -25.13
N TRP A 612 -15.04 20.39 -24.74
CA TRP A 612 -14.09 20.03 -23.68
C TRP A 612 -14.38 20.81 -22.40
N MET A 613 -14.47 20.12 -21.27
CA MET A 613 -14.76 20.68 -19.94
C MET A 613 -13.60 20.38 -18.99
N PRO A 614 -12.45 21.07 -19.10
CA PRO A 614 -11.29 20.78 -18.27
C PRO A 614 -11.52 21.12 -16.79
N PRO A 615 -10.82 20.45 -15.85
CA PRO A 615 -10.73 20.90 -14.47
C PRO A 615 -10.15 22.31 -14.35
N ALA A 616 -10.38 22.94 -13.20
CA ALA A 616 -9.84 24.25 -12.88
C ALA A 616 -8.30 24.28 -13.01
N GLY A 617 -7.77 25.32 -13.64
CA GLY A 617 -6.33 25.54 -13.82
C GLY A 617 -5.94 25.94 -15.25
N VAL A 618 -4.64 26.07 -15.47
CA VAL A 618 -4.12 26.52 -16.77
C VAL A 618 -4.28 25.41 -17.81
N VAL A 619 -4.84 25.76 -18.96
CA VAL A 619 -5.07 24.88 -20.10
C VAL A 619 -4.44 25.44 -21.36
N GLU A 620 -4.04 24.56 -22.27
CA GLU A 620 -3.62 24.89 -23.62
C GLU A 620 -4.56 24.18 -24.60
N LEU A 621 -5.13 24.92 -25.55
CA LEU A 621 -6.02 24.40 -26.58
C LEU A 621 -5.55 24.81 -27.97
N THR A 622 -5.80 23.96 -28.96
CA THR A 622 -5.61 24.28 -30.37
C THR A 622 -6.68 23.62 -31.22
N ALA A 623 -7.24 24.41 -32.14
CA ALA A 623 -8.07 23.91 -33.23
C ALA A 623 -7.40 24.25 -34.56
N ALA A 624 -7.25 23.26 -35.43
CA ALA A 624 -6.87 23.44 -36.83
C ALA A 624 -8.00 22.95 -37.72
N MET A 625 -8.26 23.65 -38.82
CA MET A 625 -9.32 23.34 -39.77
C MET A 625 -8.83 23.51 -41.19
N LEU A 626 -9.26 22.60 -42.06
CA LEU A 626 -9.16 22.75 -43.51
C LEU A 626 -10.52 23.15 -44.08
N PHE A 627 -10.63 24.39 -44.55
CA PHE A 627 -11.81 24.89 -45.25
C PHE A 627 -11.76 24.46 -46.72
N SER A 628 -12.87 24.02 -47.29
CA SER A 628 -13.06 23.71 -48.71
C SER A 628 -14.35 24.35 -49.23
N GLY A 629 -14.56 24.31 -50.57
CA GLY A 629 -15.72 24.95 -51.20
C GLY A 629 -15.64 26.48 -51.21
N MET A 630 -14.43 27.03 -51.08
CA MET A 630 -14.15 28.45 -51.03
C MET A 630 -13.69 28.99 -52.40
N THR A 631 -13.74 30.31 -52.56
CA THR A 631 -13.15 31.06 -53.67
C THR A 631 -12.09 32.02 -53.14
N SER A 632 -11.04 32.28 -53.92
CA SER A 632 -9.99 33.23 -53.57
C SER A 632 -10.57 34.59 -53.14
N GLY A 633 -10.08 35.13 -52.03
CA GLY A 633 -10.53 36.36 -51.41
C GLY A 633 -11.69 36.21 -50.41
N GLN A 634 -12.35 35.04 -50.32
CA GLN A 634 -13.42 34.81 -49.35
C GLN A 634 -12.88 34.60 -47.94
N LEU A 635 -13.63 35.11 -46.96
CA LEU A 635 -13.26 35.07 -45.55
C LEU A 635 -13.45 33.67 -44.94
N VAL A 636 -12.48 33.22 -44.14
CA VAL A 636 -12.54 32.02 -43.28
C VAL A 636 -12.04 32.32 -41.87
N ASN A 637 -12.71 31.76 -40.86
CA ASN A 637 -12.35 31.89 -39.45
C ASN A 637 -12.37 30.52 -38.77
N ALA A 638 -11.27 30.14 -38.12
CA ALA A 638 -11.24 29.09 -37.09
C ALA A 638 -11.40 29.77 -35.72
N CYS A 639 -12.36 29.30 -34.92
CA CYS A 639 -12.73 29.93 -33.65
C CYS A 639 -12.75 28.94 -32.50
N ILE A 640 -12.34 29.41 -31.32
CA ILE A 640 -12.57 28.76 -30.03
C ILE A 640 -13.67 29.57 -29.33
N PHE A 641 -14.72 28.89 -28.93
CA PHE A 641 -15.78 29.43 -28.09
C PHE A 641 -15.56 28.94 -26.65
N LYS A 642 -15.87 29.79 -25.68
CA LYS A 642 -15.86 29.49 -24.25
C LYS A 642 -17.24 29.81 -23.71
N ASN A 643 -17.88 28.83 -23.06
CA ASN A 643 -19.21 29.00 -22.44
C ASN A 643 -20.29 29.55 -23.40
N GLY A 644 -20.22 29.16 -24.68
CA GLY A 644 -21.18 29.58 -25.71
C GLY A 644 -20.86 30.93 -26.38
N GLU A 645 -19.83 31.64 -25.94
CA GLU A 645 -19.40 32.91 -26.52
C GLU A 645 -18.08 32.76 -27.30
N LEU A 646 -17.90 33.61 -28.32
CA LEU A 646 -16.66 33.64 -29.08
C LEU A 646 -15.51 34.11 -28.19
N PHE A 647 -14.52 33.24 -27.94
CA PHE A 647 -13.40 33.53 -27.07
C PHE A 647 -12.16 33.99 -27.85
N LEU A 648 -11.78 33.23 -28.89
CA LEU A 648 -10.65 33.58 -29.76
C LEU A 648 -10.93 33.15 -31.20
N ARG A 649 -10.39 33.90 -32.17
CA ARG A 649 -10.41 33.50 -33.58
C ARG A 649 -9.12 33.85 -34.31
N THR A 650 -8.79 33.02 -35.29
CA THR A 650 -7.87 33.37 -36.37
C THR A 650 -8.69 33.62 -37.63
N ARG A 651 -8.44 34.78 -38.26
CA ARG A 651 -9.13 35.23 -39.47
C ARG A 651 -8.15 35.24 -40.65
N ARG A 652 -8.56 34.65 -41.78
CA ARG A 652 -7.83 34.75 -43.05
C ARG A 652 -8.77 34.92 -44.24
N ASN A 653 -8.23 35.47 -45.32
CA ASN A 653 -8.87 35.37 -46.64
C ASN A 653 -8.29 34.14 -47.33
N CYS A 654 -9.17 33.29 -47.84
CA CYS A 654 -8.82 32.09 -48.60
C CYS A 654 -8.04 32.50 -49.85
N VAL A 655 -6.90 31.85 -50.12
CA VAL A 655 -6.06 32.20 -51.27
C VAL A 655 -6.44 31.41 -52.53
N ASN A 656 -6.97 30.19 -52.36
CA ASN A 656 -7.37 29.26 -53.43
C ASN A 656 -8.76 28.66 -53.08
N SER A 657 -9.06 27.42 -53.47
CA SER A 657 -10.33 26.76 -53.11
C SER A 657 -10.31 26.00 -51.77
N ILE A 658 -9.15 25.93 -51.11
CA ILE A 658 -8.89 25.17 -49.89
C ILE A 658 -7.91 25.92 -48.95
N GLU A 659 -8.33 26.31 -47.75
CA GLU A 659 -7.47 27.05 -46.81
C GLU A 659 -7.37 26.37 -45.45
N ALA A 660 -6.14 26.19 -44.95
CA ALA A 660 -5.88 25.71 -43.60
C ALA A 660 -5.73 26.88 -42.62
N VAL A 661 -6.50 26.86 -41.53
CA VAL A 661 -6.45 27.89 -40.49
C VAL A 661 -6.38 27.23 -39.12
N SER A 662 -5.48 27.70 -38.26
CA SER A 662 -5.38 27.26 -36.87
C SER A 662 -5.55 28.41 -35.88
N VAL A 663 -6.04 28.07 -34.69
CA VAL A 663 -6.19 28.96 -33.55
C VAL A 663 -5.74 28.21 -32.30
N SER A 664 -4.89 28.86 -31.50
CA SER A 664 -4.32 28.29 -30.27
C SER A 664 -4.39 29.31 -29.14
N ILE A 665 -4.64 28.83 -27.93
CA ILE A 665 -4.73 29.68 -26.74
C ILE A 665 -4.25 28.94 -25.49
N MET A 666 -3.62 29.69 -24.58
CA MET A 666 -3.52 29.30 -23.18
C MET A 666 -4.56 30.10 -22.39
N ASP A 667 -5.33 29.43 -21.55
CA ASP A 667 -6.37 30.03 -20.72
C ASP A 667 -6.30 29.47 -19.29
N GLU A 668 -6.90 30.16 -18.33
CA GLU A 668 -7.10 29.66 -16.97
C GLU A 668 -8.57 29.24 -16.81
N ALA A 669 -8.82 27.93 -16.88
CA ALA A 669 -10.15 27.36 -16.77
C ALA A 669 -10.65 27.41 -15.32
N SER A 670 -11.94 27.71 -15.14
CA SER A 670 -12.60 27.76 -13.82
C SER A 670 -12.98 26.38 -13.26
N GLY A 671 -12.99 25.35 -14.10
CA GLY A 671 -13.50 24.00 -13.78
C GLY A 671 -14.94 23.76 -14.23
N ASP A 672 -15.73 24.83 -14.42
CA ASP A 672 -17.07 24.77 -15.02
C ASP A 672 -17.07 25.24 -16.48
N ASP A 673 -15.96 25.81 -16.94
CA ASP A 673 -15.80 26.28 -18.32
C ASP A 673 -15.87 25.13 -19.32
N TYR A 674 -16.54 25.37 -20.45
CA TYR A 674 -16.48 24.50 -21.61
C TYR A 674 -15.97 25.22 -22.86
N TYR A 675 -15.16 24.49 -23.64
CA TYR A 675 -14.56 24.98 -24.88
C TYR A 675 -15.08 24.21 -26.07
N GLU A 676 -15.40 24.94 -27.12
CA GLU A 676 -15.94 24.42 -28.37
C GLU A 676 -15.21 25.01 -29.56
N VAL A 677 -15.30 24.31 -30.68
CA VAL A 677 -14.71 24.75 -31.93
C VAL A 677 -15.81 25.15 -32.89
N TRP A 678 -15.67 26.36 -33.44
CA TRP A 678 -16.64 26.95 -34.37
C TRP A 678 -15.93 27.49 -35.60
N ALA A 679 -16.61 27.45 -36.73
CA ALA A 679 -16.16 27.98 -37.99
C ALA A 679 -17.07 29.10 -38.48
N TYR A 680 -16.51 30.06 -39.20
CA TYR A 680 -17.28 31.04 -39.96
C TYR A 680 -16.61 31.24 -41.31
N ALA A 681 -17.39 31.21 -42.39
CA ALA A 681 -16.88 31.45 -43.73
C ALA A 681 -17.95 32.04 -44.64
N VAL A 682 -17.56 32.74 -45.69
CA VAL A 682 -18.47 33.32 -46.69
C VAL A 682 -18.34 32.54 -48.00
N GLY A 683 -19.44 32.07 -48.59
CA GLY A 683 -19.45 31.29 -49.83
C GLY A 683 -20.26 30.00 -49.68
N THR A 684 -19.72 28.88 -50.16
CA THR A 684 -20.29 27.52 -49.98
C THR A 684 -19.36 26.66 -49.12
N PRO A 685 -19.14 27.03 -47.85
CA PRO A 685 -18.03 26.49 -47.09
C PRO A 685 -18.31 25.08 -46.55
N ALA A 686 -17.24 24.29 -46.47
CA ALA A 686 -17.19 23.07 -45.69
C ALA A 686 -15.87 22.99 -44.92
N VAL A 687 -15.86 22.29 -43.79
CA VAL A 687 -14.63 21.84 -43.14
C VAL A 687 -14.43 20.36 -43.47
N THR A 688 -13.27 20.00 -44.02
CA THR A 688 -13.03 18.66 -44.57
C THR A 688 -12.28 17.72 -43.61
N TYR A 689 -12.49 16.41 -43.77
CA TYR A 689 -11.92 15.34 -42.92
C TYR A 689 -10.51 14.85 -43.31
N SER A 690 -9.90 15.38 -44.37
CA SER A 690 -8.59 14.91 -44.87
C SER A 690 -7.58 14.72 -43.73
N ILE A 691 -6.89 13.57 -43.75
CA ILE A 691 -6.29 12.80 -42.63
C ILE A 691 -5.38 13.55 -41.64
N ASP A 692 -5.00 14.80 -41.88
CA ASP A 692 -4.08 15.56 -41.01
C ASP A 692 -4.51 16.99 -40.66
N ASP A 693 -5.60 17.54 -41.21
CA ASP A 693 -5.77 19.02 -41.22
C ASP A 693 -6.91 19.58 -40.35
N THR A 694 -7.92 18.79 -39.99
CA THR A 694 -9.02 19.23 -39.11
C THR A 694 -9.00 18.49 -37.77
N VAL A 695 -8.44 19.16 -36.75
CA VAL A 695 -8.23 18.60 -35.42
C VAL A 695 -8.58 19.59 -34.31
N PHE A 696 -9.02 19.05 -33.18
CA PHE A 696 -9.20 19.80 -31.94
C PHE A 696 -8.54 19.05 -30.80
N TYR A 697 -7.62 19.70 -30.09
CA TYR A 697 -6.96 19.11 -28.95
C TYR A 697 -6.72 20.13 -27.84
N GLY A 698 -6.59 19.63 -26.62
CA GLY A 698 -6.28 20.44 -25.46
C GLY A 698 -5.71 19.62 -24.31
N LYS A 699 -4.98 20.28 -23.43
CA LYS A 699 -4.37 19.67 -22.25
C LYS A 699 -4.33 20.66 -21.08
N SER A 700 -4.44 20.15 -19.86
CA SER A 700 -4.13 20.89 -18.64
C SER A 700 -2.61 20.93 -18.41
N LEU A 701 -2.09 22.05 -17.89
CA LEU A 701 -0.66 22.34 -17.70
C LEU A 701 -0.14 22.13 -16.27
#